data_AF-D8SFM7-F1
#
_entry.id   AF-D8SFM7-F1
#
_cell.length_a   1.000
_cell.length_b   1.000
_cell.length_c   1.000
_cell.angle_alpha   90.00
_cell.angle_beta   90.00
_cell.angle_gamma   90.00
#
_symmetry.space_group_name_H-M   'P 1'
#
loop_
_entity.id
_entity.type
_entity.pdbx_description
1 polymer ?
#
loop_
_entity_poly.entity_id
_entity_poly.type
_entity_poly.pdbx_seq_one_letter_code
_entity_poly.pdbx_strand_id
1 'polypeptide(L)'
;MSGMSRLESVTYGDIYQICERGFARSAEQKDDLVRTISSGGDKVTVDLKPFSIRSPNFGVLVQNDTGSFLSYDNIPPSRTYLGSVRDHPGAMATALLKVNGTLLCRISFENGVEWSSTGGEASVRGTTGWNSNPQWPTSLVPASKSDAVLFVAEVGVDATYLYYLSTGSSVENTVNMAEFSILSANMPFLRDASILHTIGKVVIRASQSQDPYENPKTGVLLDRVKKQWSGAIASVVGNTHKLCLVAHPRANGGLAWVATAAKPVGYSAISATANGDFTVIWRHEAGHNWGSSHYEGGGRPEGPTIMSDNQLSRFSSSELAKILRYKSGVPRLASNITVARPPRANMDAIDIPQNCTCCTCFMSLDVLANDLDADVKSLTIASVQSPSALGSATSISNSSRNQITYTPSLAAGLFLDHLKYTIQNSLLRSSTGYVTLRPASLLGWWKMDETSGSKVQDSSGHAANGELKGGSWNNGNGLSFGGAGTVSLGASPSIRGKTSFSIALWIYVTSTSEQVIIQQRSPPSSITSGSDGGYQLSLFEGKPRFWVFSDSGDQFRFSASAAINDGGWHHIVAVRDQAEGQIYIDGKLSASASGDIKYLDVTIPVFMGADARDNTSFLTGSLMGAKIYSRALEQEEIGYLSTWPEALVAWWKLDDKSGVSAKDSSWNGATGSIEGSTTWNPDGGLTFDGAGKVALGTKPSLSGKTSFSIHAWVKVPPSAGKISRAIIIQQRSPQSSTTNGFNGEYLLYLVHGKPHFFVYGNSATQFDFSASSAINDGEWHHIVAVRDNGVGRIYIDGELSASKSGTVVRSLDASIPVFLGWDSRSGNSFFTGSLKGVKIYNQAVAPNFEAERNTMLLASA
;
A
#
# COMPACT_ATOMS: atom_id res chain seq x y z
N MET A 1 36.09 50.76 -45.34
CA MET A 1 36.08 50.34 -43.93
C MET A 1 34.72 50.73 -43.37
N SER A 2 33.75 49.82 -43.34
CA SER A 2 33.49 48.90 -42.21
C SER A 2 33.22 49.69 -40.91
N GLY A 3 32.06 49.64 -40.28
CA GLY A 3 31.01 48.65 -40.30
C GLY A 3 30.73 48.24 -38.85
N MET A 4 29.49 48.36 -38.40
CA MET A 4 28.82 47.43 -37.48
C MET A 4 27.38 47.89 -37.26
N SER A 5 26.45 47.05 -37.71
CA SER A 5 25.02 47.24 -37.73
C SER A 5 24.34 46.56 -36.55
N ARG A 6 23.23 47.20 -36.14
CA ARG A 6 22.26 46.85 -35.10
C ARG A 6 21.84 45.37 -35.08
N LEU A 7 21.77 44.84 -33.86
CA LEU A 7 20.90 43.72 -33.49
C LEU A 7 19.47 44.25 -33.36
N GLU A 8 18.57 43.75 -34.21
CA GLU A 8 17.13 44.02 -34.11
C GLU A 8 16.47 43.11 -33.08
N SER A 9 15.64 43.74 -32.25
CA SER A 9 14.65 43.15 -31.37
C SER A 9 13.59 42.41 -32.17
N VAL A 10 13.44 41.10 -31.95
CA VAL A 10 12.26 40.36 -32.42
C VAL A 10 11.11 40.68 -31.46
N THR A 11 10.14 41.43 -31.95
CA THR A 11 8.93 41.85 -31.24
C THR A 11 7.93 40.70 -31.09
N TYR A 12 7.26 40.71 -29.94
CA TYR A 12 6.34 39.70 -29.39
C TYR A 12 4.93 39.75 -30.05
N GLY A 13 4.87 39.75 -31.39
CA GLY A 13 3.68 40.17 -32.16
C GLY A 13 2.90 39.10 -32.95
N ASP A 14 3.48 37.95 -33.29
CA ASP A 14 2.86 37.03 -34.28
C ASP A 14 2.23 35.74 -33.70
N ILE A 15 2.05 35.65 -32.38
CA ILE A 15 1.40 34.49 -31.73
C ILE A 15 -0.13 34.66 -31.63
N TYR A 16 -0.68 35.83 -31.99
CA TYR A 16 -2.10 36.15 -31.83
C TYR A 16 -2.95 36.06 -33.10
N GLN A 17 -2.76 35.02 -33.92
CA GLN A 17 -3.76 34.59 -34.92
C GLN A 17 -3.95 33.06 -35.03
N ILE A 18 -3.48 32.28 -34.05
CA ILE A 18 -3.55 30.81 -34.07
C ILE A 18 -4.53 30.27 -33.02
N CYS A 19 -5.75 30.83 -32.95
CA CYS A 19 -6.83 30.24 -32.14
C CYS A 19 -8.14 29.99 -32.91
N GLU A 20 -8.21 30.26 -34.22
CA GLU A 20 -9.43 29.98 -35.00
C GLU A 20 -9.18 29.20 -36.31
N ARG A 21 -7.94 28.78 -36.61
CA ARG A 21 -7.65 27.97 -37.80
C ARG A 21 -6.76 26.77 -37.50
N GLY A 22 -7.36 25.58 -37.60
CA GLY A 22 -6.68 24.44 -38.22
C GLY A 22 -6.05 23.38 -37.31
N PHE A 23 -6.85 22.61 -36.58
CA PHE A 23 -6.64 21.15 -36.63
C PHE A 23 -7.18 20.70 -37.99
N ALA A 24 -6.33 20.70 -39.02
CA ALA A 24 -6.74 20.50 -40.40
C ALA A 24 -7.51 19.18 -40.57
N ARG A 25 -8.74 19.30 -41.06
CA ARG A 25 -9.61 18.19 -41.48
C ARG A 25 -8.96 17.48 -42.67
N SER A 26 -8.57 16.23 -42.50
CA SER A 26 -8.69 15.23 -43.57
C SER A 26 -9.84 14.28 -43.18
N ALA A 27 -10.84 14.21 -44.05
CA ALA A 27 -12.08 13.49 -43.80
C ALA A 27 -11.85 11.97 -43.85
N GLU A 28 -12.25 11.24 -42.80
CA GLU A 28 -13.25 10.14 -42.81
C GLU A 28 -13.24 9.33 -41.49
N GLN A 29 -13.83 9.90 -40.42
CA GLN A 29 -14.50 9.21 -39.30
C GLN A 29 -15.09 10.29 -38.36
N LYS A 30 -16.42 10.42 -38.28
CA LYS A 30 -17.05 11.61 -37.65
C LYS A 30 -18.11 11.35 -36.59
N ASP A 31 -18.52 10.11 -36.37
CA ASP A 31 -19.61 9.84 -35.43
C ASP A 31 -19.09 9.39 -34.07
N ASP A 32 -19.78 9.84 -33.03
CA ASP A 32 -19.62 9.33 -31.68
C ASP A 32 -19.89 7.82 -31.69
N LEU A 33 -19.10 7.06 -30.93
CA LEU A 33 -19.22 5.61 -30.83
C LEU A 33 -19.67 5.22 -29.42
N VAL A 34 -20.65 4.33 -29.34
CA VAL A 34 -20.99 3.62 -28.12
C VAL A 34 -20.57 2.16 -28.28
N ARG A 35 -19.77 1.65 -27.36
CA ARG A 35 -19.21 0.28 -27.43
C ARG A 35 -19.21 -0.39 -26.07
N THR A 36 -19.43 -1.70 -26.05
CA THR A 36 -19.28 -2.52 -24.84
C THR A 36 -17.93 -3.20 -24.86
N ILE A 37 -17.16 -3.05 -23.80
CA ILE A 37 -15.89 -3.75 -23.57
C ILE A 37 -16.12 -4.78 -22.47
N SER A 38 -15.65 -6.01 -22.68
CA SER A 38 -15.81 -7.11 -21.73
C SER A 38 -14.46 -7.53 -21.17
N SER A 39 -14.41 -7.94 -19.90
CA SER A 39 -13.24 -8.54 -19.26
C SER A 39 -13.69 -9.53 -18.19
N GLY A 40 -13.34 -10.81 -18.33
CA GLY A 40 -13.53 -11.80 -17.26
C GLY A 40 -15.00 -12.00 -16.82
N GLY A 41 -15.95 -11.73 -17.71
CA GLY A 41 -17.39 -11.79 -17.44
C GLY A 41 -18.02 -10.42 -17.14
N ASP A 42 -17.23 -9.43 -16.73
CA ASP A 42 -17.68 -8.05 -16.52
C ASP A 42 -17.80 -7.30 -17.84
N LYS A 43 -18.69 -6.31 -17.89
CA LYS A 43 -18.95 -5.48 -19.07
C LYS A 43 -19.09 -4.02 -18.70
N VAL A 44 -18.43 -3.16 -19.47
CA VAL A 44 -18.56 -1.71 -19.34
C VAL A 44 -18.91 -1.08 -20.68
N THR A 45 -19.71 -0.03 -20.65
CA THR A 45 -20.09 0.72 -21.86
C THR A 45 -19.29 2.01 -21.94
N VAL A 46 -18.60 2.23 -23.06
CA VAL A 46 -17.81 3.44 -23.34
C VAL A 46 -18.52 4.33 -24.35
N ASP A 47 -18.59 5.62 -24.04
CA ASP A 47 -19.06 6.69 -24.92
C ASP A 47 -17.85 7.46 -25.46
N LEU A 48 -17.55 7.27 -26.74
CA LEU A 48 -16.30 7.68 -27.38
C LEU A 48 -16.56 8.80 -28.40
N LYS A 49 -15.81 9.89 -28.30
CA LYS A 49 -15.86 11.01 -29.25
C LYS A 49 -14.57 11.05 -30.08
N PRO A 50 -14.63 11.35 -31.39
CA PRO A 50 -13.43 11.53 -32.20
C PRO A 50 -12.49 12.56 -31.56
N PHE A 51 -11.23 12.19 -31.38
CA PHE A 51 -10.23 13.06 -30.74
C PHE A 51 -8.85 12.82 -31.36
N SER A 52 -8.32 13.84 -32.04
CA SER A 52 -7.01 13.81 -32.66
C SER A 52 -5.97 14.52 -31.81
N ILE A 53 -4.80 13.90 -31.67
CA ILE A 53 -3.63 14.50 -31.02
C ILE A 53 -2.60 15.00 -32.03
N ARG A 54 -2.94 15.11 -33.31
CA ARG A 54 -2.05 15.68 -34.33
C ARG A 54 -1.89 17.17 -34.09
N SER A 55 -0.65 17.66 -34.00
CA SER A 55 -0.38 19.09 -33.91
C SER A 55 -0.54 19.76 -35.27
N PRO A 56 -0.56 21.11 -35.34
CA PRO A 56 -0.49 21.83 -36.60
C PRO A 56 0.74 21.50 -37.47
N ASN A 57 1.81 20.98 -36.86
CA ASN A 57 3.05 20.59 -37.56
C ASN A 57 3.06 19.13 -38.01
N PHE A 58 1.97 18.38 -37.78
CA PHE A 58 1.89 16.95 -38.03
C PHE A 58 2.37 16.58 -39.44
N GLY A 59 3.29 15.63 -39.52
CA GLY A 59 3.73 15.05 -40.79
C GLY A 59 4.36 13.68 -40.59
N VAL A 60 4.37 12.90 -41.67
CA VAL A 60 4.90 11.53 -41.69
C VAL A 60 6.05 11.47 -42.68
N LEU A 61 7.18 10.93 -42.24
CA LEU A 61 8.40 10.78 -43.04
C LEU A 61 8.76 9.30 -43.09
N VAL A 62 9.02 8.77 -44.28
CA VAL A 62 9.38 7.36 -44.49
C VAL A 62 10.80 7.28 -45.04
N GLN A 63 11.65 6.53 -44.36
CA GLN A 63 13.02 6.27 -44.78
C GLN A 63 13.03 5.31 -45.98
N ASN A 64 13.70 5.68 -47.06
CA ASN A 64 13.91 4.82 -48.22
C ASN A 64 15.22 4.00 -48.08
N ASP A 65 15.51 3.14 -49.06
CA ASP A 65 16.71 2.29 -49.05
C ASP A 65 18.03 3.05 -49.25
N THR A 66 17.97 4.32 -49.68
CA THR A 66 19.16 5.20 -49.75
C THR A 66 19.40 5.94 -48.44
N GLY A 67 18.60 5.66 -47.40
CA GLY A 67 18.66 6.30 -46.09
C GLY A 67 18.04 7.70 -46.03
N SER A 68 17.52 8.20 -47.16
CA SER A 68 16.85 9.51 -47.26
C SER A 68 15.39 9.42 -46.81
N PHE A 69 14.81 10.56 -46.44
CA PHE A 69 13.43 10.64 -45.98
C PHE A 69 12.52 11.28 -47.02
N LEU A 70 11.41 10.62 -47.31
CA LEU A 70 10.35 11.13 -48.17
C LEU A 70 9.12 11.48 -47.31
N SER A 71 8.51 12.63 -47.58
CA SER A 71 7.19 12.95 -47.03
C SER A 71 6.17 11.96 -47.54
N TYR A 72 5.32 11.48 -46.65
CA TYR A 72 4.18 10.66 -46.99
C TYR A 72 2.92 11.53 -47.04
N ASP A 73 2.58 12.01 -48.24
CA ASP A 73 1.53 13.02 -48.42
C ASP A 73 0.10 12.45 -48.26
N ASN A 74 -0.07 11.14 -48.47
CA ASN A 74 -1.35 10.44 -48.31
C ASN A 74 -1.65 10.05 -46.85
N ILE A 75 -1.53 11.02 -45.94
CA ILE A 75 -1.71 10.78 -44.51
C ILE A 75 -3.14 10.28 -44.22
N PRO A 76 -3.31 9.10 -43.59
CA PRO A 76 -4.64 8.58 -43.26
C PRO A 76 -5.37 9.51 -42.27
N PRO A 77 -6.70 9.63 -42.29
CA PRO A 77 -7.44 10.39 -41.28
C PRO A 77 -7.15 9.84 -39.88
N SER A 78 -7.21 10.70 -38.85
CA SER A 78 -7.07 10.22 -37.47
C SER A 78 -8.28 9.38 -37.09
N ARG A 79 -8.03 8.22 -36.46
CA ARG A 79 -9.06 7.22 -36.09
C ARG A 79 -9.14 7.01 -34.58
N THR A 80 -8.62 7.96 -33.82
CA THR A 80 -8.55 7.89 -32.36
C THR A 80 -9.73 8.59 -31.69
N TYR A 81 -10.10 8.07 -30.52
CA TYR A 81 -11.23 8.55 -29.74
C TYR A 81 -10.83 8.75 -28.28
N LEU A 82 -11.45 9.75 -27.65
CA LEU A 82 -11.40 9.99 -26.21
C LEU A 82 -12.84 9.95 -25.69
N GLY A 83 -13.06 9.39 -24.51
CA GLY A 83 -14.41 9.15 -24.03
C GLY A 83 -14.52 8.96 -22.53
N SER A 84 -15.76 8.76 -22.11
CA SER A 84 -16.13 8.39 -20.74
C SER A 84 -16.69 6.98 -20.69
N VAL A 85 -16.78 6.43 -19.49
CA VAL A 85 -17.36 5.12 -19.22
C VAL A 85 -18.66 5.32 -18.45
N ARG A 86 -19.74 4.67 -18.88
CA ARG A 86 -21.03 4.70 -18.17
C ARG A 86 -20.91 3.99 -16.84
N ASP A 87 -21.59 4.51 -15.83
CA ASP A 87 -21.61 3.98 -14.45
C ASP A 87 -20.24 3.96 -13.74
N HIS A 88 -19.20 4.49 -14.39
CA HIS A 88 -17.85 4.68 -13.86
C HIS A 88 -17.47 6.17 -13.99
N PRO A 89 -18.01 7.03 -13.09
CA PRO A 89 -17.91 8.48 -13.21
C PRO A 89 -16.50 9.04 -13.10
N GLY A 90 -15.51 8.29 -12.62
CA GLY A 90 -14.11 8.70 -12.61
C GLY A 90 -13.20 7.96 -13.58
N ALA A 91 -13.78 7.13 -14.45
CA ALA A 91 -13.05 6.46 -15.51
C ALA A 91 -12.97 7.28 -16.80
N MET A 92 -11.87 7.10 -17.54
CA MET A 92 -11.65 7.64 -18.88
C MET A 92 -11.38 6.49 -19.86
N ALA A 93 -11.79 6.66 -21.11
CA ALA A 93 -11.54 5.69 -22.16
C ALA A 93 -10.87 6.33 -23.37
N THR A 94 -9.99 5.58 -24.02
CA THR A 94 -9.43 5.90 -25.34
C THR A 94 -9.66 4.73 -26.29
N ALA A 95 -9.75 5.01 -27.57
CA ALA A 95 -9.88 3.97 -28.57
C ALA A 95 -9.19 4.30 -29.89
N LEU A 96 -8.92 3.26 -30.67
CA LEU A 96 -8.53 3.33 -32.08
C LEU A 96 -9.45 2.39 -32.86
N LEU A 97 -10.19 2.93 -33.82
CA LEU A 97 -11.00 2.13 -34.74
C LEU A 97 -10.20 1.87 -36.03
N LYS A 98 -9.63 0.68 -36.16
CA LYS A 98 -8.86 0.29 -37.36
C LYS A 98 -9.75 0.20 -38.60
N VAL A 99 -9.13 0.29 -39.78
CA VAL A 99 -9.81 0.23 -41.10
C VAL A 99 -10.61 -1.06 -41.26
N ASN A 100 -10.12 -2.17 -40.73
CA ASN A 100 -10.79 -3.48 -40.76
C ASN A 100 -11.95 -3.60 -39.75
N GLY A 101 -12.36 -2.50 -39.09
CA GLY A 101 -13.43 -2.46 -38.10
C GLY A 101 -13.02 -2.90 -36.69
N THR A 102 -11.79 -3.36 -36.48
CA THR A 102 -11.30 -3.74 -35.14
C THR A 102 -11.15 -2.51 -34.25
N LEU A 103 -11.79 -2.53 -33.07
CA LEU A 103 -11.65 -1.49 -32.06
C LEU A 103 -10.61 -1.89 -31.02
N LEU A 104 -9.51 -1.15 -30.95
CA LEU A 104 -8.62 -1.16 -29.79
C LEU A 104 -9.19 -0.18 -28.77
N CYS A 105 -9.25 -0.59 -27.50
CA CYS A 105 -9.79 0.27 -26.45
C CYS A 105 -8.97 0.13 -25.18
N ARG A 106 -8.76 1.26 -24.50
CA ARG A 106 -8.11 1.32 -23.20
C ARG A 106 -9.00 2.11 -22.25
N ILE A 107 -9.16 1.60 -21.03
CA ILE A 107 -9.99 2.22 -20.00
C ILE A 107 -9.14 2.35 -18.74
N SER A 108 -9.05 3.56 -18.20
CA SER A 108 -8.44 3.83 -16.90
C SER A 108 -9.56 4.11 -15.91
N PHE A 109 -9.71 3.24 -14.91
CA PHE A 109 -10.73 3.35 -13.87
C PHE A 109 -10.28 4.23 -12.70
N GLU A 110 -11.21 4.54 -11.81
CA GLU A 110 -11.06 5.42 -10.65
C GLU A 110 -9.94 4.99 -9.71
N ASN A 111 -9.83 3.68 -9.48
CA ASN A 111 -8.79 3.05 -8.66
C ASN A 111 -7.44 2.90 -9.39
N GLY A 112 -7.35 3.36 -10.64
CA GLY A 112 -6.17 3.22 -11.49
C GLY A 112 -6.03 1.85 -12.17
N VAL A 113 -6.96 0.90 -11.94
CA VAL A 113 -7.00 -0.35 -12.73
C VAL A 113 -7.25 0.02 -14.18
N GLU A 114 -6.66 -0.77 -15.07
CA GLU A 114 -6.72 -0.50 -16.49
C GLU A 114 -7.18 -1.72 -17.27
N TRP A 115 -8.16 -1.52 -18.15
CA TRP A 115 -8.54 -2.51 -19.15
C TRP A 115 -7.92 -2.15 -20.49
N SER A 116 -7.42 -3.15 -21.20
CA SER A 116 -6.80 -3.00 -22.51
C SER A 116 -7.29 -4.11 -23.45
N SER A 117 -8.08 -3.75 -24.45
CA SER A 117 -8.59 -4.65 -25.49
C SER A 117 -7.92 -4.37 -26.84
N THR A 118 -7.55 -5.45 -27.53
CA THR A 118 -7.02 -5.41 -28.89
C THR A 118 -8.06 -5.83 -29.95
N GLY A 119 -9.34 -5.73 -29.63
CA GLY A 119 -10.45 -6.17 -30.51
C GLY A 119 -11.28 -7.34 -30.00
N GLY A 120 -11.06 -7.76 -28.74
CA GLY A 120 -11.77 -8.86 -28.07
C GLY A 120 -11.89 -8.62 -26.57
N GLU A 121 -11.84 -9.69 -25.77
CA GLU A 121 -11.77 -9.60 -24.30
C GLU A 121 -10.60 -8.71 -23.87
N ALA A 122 -10.88 -7.79 -22.93
CA ALA A 122 -9.89 -6.88 -22.40
C ALA A 122 -9.01 -7.59 -21.36
N SER A 123 -7.71 -7.37 -21.45
CA SER A 123 -6.77 -7.69 -20.37
C SER A 123 -6.87 -6.66 -19.24
N VAL A 124 -6.70 -7.11 -18.00
CA VAL A 124 -6.68 -6.24 -16.81
C VAL A 124 -5.24 -6.04 -16.35
N ARG A 125 -4.88 -4.79 -16.08
CA ARG A 125 -3.62 -4.41 -15.43
C ARG A 125 -3.91 -3.66 -14.13
N GLY A 126 -3.21 -4.04 -13.07
CA GLY A 126 -3.48 -3.54 -11.72
C GLY A 126 -4.39 -4.48 -10.93
N THR A 127 -4.51 -4.22 -9.64
CA THR A 127 -5.40 -4.96 -8.73
C THR A 127 -6.54 -4.05 -8.26
N THR A 128 -7.70 -4.64 -7.96
CA THR A 128 -8.94 -3.91 -7.66
C THR A 128 -8.92 -3.10 -6.36
N GLY A 129 -7.90 -3.29 -5.51
CA GLY A 129 -7.69 -2.49 -4.31
C GLY A 129 -6.59 -1.46 -4.56
N TRP A 130 -6.98 -0.18 -4.61
CA TRP A 130 -6.06 0.91 -4.31
C TRP A 130 -5.32 0.56 -3.00
N ASN A 131 -4.00 0.75 -2.90
CA ASN A 131 -3.12 0.16 -1.86
C ASN A 131 -3.85 -0.09 -0.51
N SER A 132 -4.01 -1.35 -0.09
CA SER A 132 -4.76 -1.70 1.13
C SER A 132 -4.06 -1.28 2.42
N ASN A 133 -2.83 -0.77 2.32
CA ASN A 133 -2.08 -0.22 3.43
C ASN A 133 -1.19 0.94 2.92
N PRO A 134 -1.77 2.14 2.69
CA PRO A 134 -1.02 3.31 2.22
C PRO A 134 0.11 3.63 3.19
N GLN A 135 1.27 4.01 2.64
CA GLN A 135 2.44 4.38 3.43
C GLN A 135 2.52 5.90 3.62
N TRP A 136 3.13 6.35 4.71
CA TRP A 136 3.33 7.77 4.94
C TRP A 136 4.17 8.41 3.82
N PRO A 137 3.69 9.47 3.14
CA PRO A 137 4.40 10.09 2.04
C PRO A 137 5.43 11.12 2.53
N THR A 138 6.59 11.18 1.89
CA THR A 138 7.61 12.23 2.14
C THR A 138 7.35 13.53 1.38
N SER A 139 6.39 13.55 0.45
CA SER A 139 5.98 14.74 -0.28
C SER A 139 4.53 14.65 -0.75
N LEU A 140 3.82 15.78 -0.77
CA LEU A 140 2.43 15.87 -1.18
C LEU A 140 2.23 16.89 -2.28
N VAL A 141 1.09 16.76 -2.98
CA VAL A 141 0.57 17.85 -3.83
C VAL A 141 0.23 19.02 -2.91
N PRO A 142 0.81 20.21 -3.12
CA PRO A 142 0.49 21.37 -2.30
C PRO A 142 -0.94 21.85 -2.59
N ALA A 143 -1.54 22.51 -1.60
CA ALA A 143 -2.82 23.17 -1.80
C ALA A 143 -2.72 24.16 -2.97
N SER A 144 -3.47 23.91 -4.04
CA SER A 144 -3.43 24.74 -5.24
C SER A 144 -4.80 24.72 -5.91
N LYS A 145 -5.17 25.85 -6.52
CA LYS A 145 -6.39 25.93 -7.32
C LYS A 145 -6.06 25.50 -8.74
N SER A 146 -6.91 24.65 -9.31
CA SER A 146 -6.86 24.31 -10.73
C SER A 146 -7.21 25.53 -11.58
N ASP A 147 -6.41 25.79 -12.61
CA ASP A 147 -6.78 26.70 -13.71
C ASP A 147 -7.12 25.85 -14.94
N ALA A 148 -8.14 26.24 -15.73
CA ALA A 148 -8.67 25.48 -16.87
C ALA A 148 -7.76 25.60 -18.11
N VAL A 149 -6.48 25.28 -17.96
CA VAL A 149 -5.43 25.53 -18.94
C VAL A 149 -4.69 24.24 -19.26
N LEU A 150 -4.45 23.99 -20.55
CA LEU A 150 -3.66 22.86 -21.01
C LEU A 150 -2.20 23.25 -21.20
N PHE A 151 -1.30 22.39 -20.73
CA PHE A 151 0.12 22.43 -21.03
C PHE A 151 0.37 21.46 -22.18
N VAL A 152 0.80 21.99 -23.32
CA VAL A 152 0.96 21.18 -24.53
C VAL A 152 2.44 20.97 -24.84
N ALA A 153 2.82 19.70 -25.02
CA ALA A 153 4.14 19.31 -25.47
C ALA A 153 4.03 18.51 -26.77
N GLU A 154 4.60 19.06 -27.85
CA GLU A 154 4.67 18.35 -29.12
C GLU A 154 5.74 17.25 -29.07
N VAL A 155 5.37 16.06 -29.53
CA VAL A 155 6.17 14.83 -29.52
C VAL A 155 6.58 14.46 -30.95
N GLY A 156 7.87 14.21 -31.12
CA GLY A 156 8.43 13.48 -32.24
C GLY A 156 8.44 11.97 -31.98
N VAL A 157 8.00 11.16 -32.94
CA VAL A 157 8.00 9.70 -32.85
C VAL A 157 8.95 9.13 -33.88
N ASP A 158 10.00 8.44 -33.42
CA ASP A 158 10.90 7.66 -34.27
C ASP A 158 10.53 6.16 -34.18
N ALA A 159 9.84 5.70 -35.20
CA ALA A 159 9.44 4.31 -35.38
C ALA A 159 10.60 3.54 -36.03
N THR A 160 11.30 2.75 -35.21
CA THR A 160 12.38 1.87 -35.67
C THR A 160 11.88 0.84 -36.68
N TYR A 161 12.77 0.22 -37.44
CA TYR A 161 12.41 -0.80 -38.42
C TYR A 161 11.67 -1.97 -37.76
N LEU A 162 12.14 -2.42 -36.60
CA LEU A 162 11.46 -3.48 -35.85
C LEU A 162 10.07 -3.06 -35.35
N TYR A 163 9.90 -1.78 -34.99
CA TYR A 163 8.58 -1.26 -34.65
C TYR A 163 7.65 -1.23 -35.87
N TYR A 164 8.15 -0.76 -37.01
CA TYR A 164 7.43 -0.79 -38.29
C TYR A 164 7.01 -2.21 -38.69
N LEU A 165 7.85 -3.22 -38.46
CA LEU A 165 7.47 -4.62 -38.65
C LEU A 165 6.36 -5.05 -37.69
N SER A 166 6.42 -4.64 -36.41
CA SER A 166 5.40 -5.00 -35.40
C SER A 166 4.01 -4.44 -35.70
N THR A 167 3.94 -3.36 -36.48
CA THR A 167 2.69 -2.76 -36.97
C THR A 167 2.29 -3.29 -38.36
N GLY A 168 2.94 -4.36 -38.83
CA GLY A 168 2.63 -5.05 -40.07
C GLY A 168 3.22 -4.40 -41.32
N SER A 169 4.35 -3.69 -41.21
CA SER A 169 5.02 -3.01 -42.32
C SER A 169 4.09 -2.05 -43.06
N SER A 170 3.26 -1.32 -42.30
CA SER A 170 2.25 -0.41 -42.83
C SER A 170 2.42 0.97 -42.21
N VAL A 171 2.55 1.98 -43.06
CA VAL A 171 2.62 3.39 -42.65
C VAL A 171 1.37 3.78 -41.86
N GLU A 172 0.19 3.39 -42.35
CA GLU A 172 -1.08 3.68 -41.67
C GLU A 172 -1.16 3.02 -40.28
N ASN A 173 -0.82 1.75 -40.16
CA ASN A 173 -0.86 1.07 -38.86
C ASN A 173 0.16 1.66 -37.87
N THR A 174 1.33 2.06 -38.36
CA THR A 174 2.40 2.66 -37.56
C THR A 174 1.97 4.01 -36.99
N VAL A 175 1.37 4.86 -37.82
CA VAL A 175 0.83 6.16 -37.41
C VAL A 175 -0.33 5.97 -36.44
N ASN A 176 -1.32 5.14 -36.79
CA ASN A 176 -2.49 4.89 -35.95
C ASN A 176 -2.11 4.33 -34.57
N MET A 177 -1.14 3.42 -34.51
CA MET A 177 -0.68 2.85 -33.24
C MET A 177 0.11 3.86 -32.39
N ALA A 178 0.91 4.73 -33.02
CA ALA A 178 1.59 5.82 -32.33
C ALA A 178 0.58 6.84 -31.75
N GLU A 179 -0.45 7.20 -32.53
CA GLU A 179 -1.55 8.05 -32.08
C GLU A 179 -2.30 7.42 -30.89
N PHE A 180 -2.69 6.15 -31.01
CA PHE A 180 -3.38 5.41 -29.96
C PHE A 180 -2.55 5.31 -28.68
N SER A 181 -1.26 5.01 -28.80
CA SER A 181 -0.38 4.82 -27.64
C SER A 181 -0.15 6.13 -26.87
N ILE A 182 0.08 7.24 -27.59
CA ILE A 182 0.27 8.56 -26.97
C ILE A 182 -1.04 9.08 -26.38
N LEU A 183 -2.17 8.93 -27.07
CA LEU A 183 -3.47 9.35 -26.53
C LEU A 183 -3.86 8.53 -25.30
N SER A 184 -3.63 7.21 -25.31
CA SER A 184 -3.90 6.37 -24.16
C SER A 184 -2.99 6.71 -22.97
N ALA A 185 -1.74 7.07 -23.22
CA ALA A 185 -0.82 7.55 -22.20
C ALA A 185 -1.25 8.93 -21.65
N ASN A 186 -1.91 9.76 -22.46
CA ASN A 186 -2.39 11.07 -22.05
C ASN A 186 -3.49 11.02 -20.98
N MET A 187 -4.27 9.94 -20.83
CA MET A 187 -5.38 9.89 -19.86
C MET A 187 -5.01 10.39 -18.45
N PRO A 188 -4.00 9.84 -17.74
CA PRO A 188 -3.59 10.35 -16.43
C PRO A 188 -3.00 11.76 -16.49
N PHE A 189 -2.28 12.14 -17.55
CA PHE A 189 -1.72 13.50 -17.70
C PHE A 189 -2.81 14.56 -17.89
N LEU A 190 -3.86 14.25 -18.65
CA LEU A 190 -4.98 15.14 -18.92
C LEU A 190 -5.84 15.34 -17.68
N ARG A 191 -6.12 14.24 -16.95
CA ARG A 191 -6.92 14.24 -15.72
C ARG A 191 -6.18 14.89 -14.56
N ASP A 192 -4.91 14.51 -14.35
CA ASP A 192 -4.22 14.80 -13.09
C ASP A 192 -3.33 16.05 -13.18
N ALA A 193 -2.82 16.37 -14.38
CA ALA A 193 -1.83 17.44 -14.57
C ALA A 193 -2.20 18.47 -15.64
N SER A 194 -3.35 18.35 -16.32
CA SER A 194 -3.72 19.15 -17.49
C SER A 194 -2.61 19.22 -18.55
N ILE A 195 -1.92 18.11 -18.80
CA ILE A 195 -0.88 17.99 -19.83
C ILE A 195 -1.44 17.22 -21.02
N LEU A 196 -1.20 17.74 -22.23
CA LEU A 196 -1.53 17.09 -23.50
C LEU A 196 -0.26 16.90 -24.33
N HIS A 197 0.07 15.64 -24.64
CA HIS A 197 1.07 15.32 -25.64
C HIS A 197 0.43 15.25 -27.03
N THR A 198 0.83 16.15 -27.93
CA THR A 198 0.44 16.12 -29.35
C THR A 198 1.56 15.56 -30.21
N ILE A 199 1.28 15.04 -31.41
CA ILE A 199 2.31 14.53 -32.32
C ILE A 199 2.62 15.58 -33.38
N GLY A 200 3.90 15.92 -33.52
CA GLY A 200 4.41 16.81 -34.56
C GLY A 200 4.98 16.05 -35.76
N LYS A 201 5.74 14.98 -35.54
CA LYS A 201 6.31 14.17 -36.61
C LYS A 201 6.31 12.69 -36.26
N VAL A 202 6.02 11.86 -37.25
CA VAL A 202 6.27 10.41 -37.20
C VAL A 202 7.30 10.07 -38.26
N VAL A 203 8.48 9.63 -37.82
CA VAL A 203 9.57 9.15 -38.67
C VAL A 203 9.54 7.63 -38.68
N ILE A 204 9.43 7.01 -39.85
CA ILE A 204 9.34 5.57 -40.02
C ILE A 204 10.61 5.06 -40.70
N ARG A 205 11.36 4.20 -40.00
CA ARG A 205 12.57 3.54 -40.52
C ARG A 205 12.16 2.30 -41.31
N ALA A 206 11.76 2.47 -42.58
CA ALA A 206 11.25 1.35 -43.39
C ALA A 206 12.36 0.48 -44.03
N SER A 207 13.63 0.89 -43.94
CA SER A 207 14.77 0.13 -44.45
C SER A 207 15.67 -0.34 -43.32
N GLN A 208 15.79 -1.66 -43.12
CA GLN A 208 16.57 -2.23 -42.01
C GLN A 208 18.04 -1.81 -42.06
N SER A 209 18.66 -1.87 -43.23
CA SER A 209 20.08 -1.57 -43.42
C SER A 209 20.41 -0.10 -43.13
N GLN A 210 19.40 0.77 -43.12
CA GLN A 210 19.53 2.19 -42.85
C GLN A 210 19.02 2.58 -41.46
N ASP A 211 18.49 1.64 -40.67
CA ASP A 211 17.97 1.92 -39.34
C ASP A 211 19.14 2.15 -38.36
N PRO A 212 19.30 3.37 -37.81
CA PRO A 212 20.40 3.67 -36.89
C PRO A 212 20.21 3.01 -35.52
N TYR A 213 19.11 2.32 -35.24
CA TYR A 213 18.74 1.81 -33.92
C TYR A 213 19.08 0.33 -33.67
N GLU A 214 19.92 -0.30 -34.51
CA GLU A 214 20.45 -1.65 -34.27
C GLU A 214 21.40 -1.70 -33.05
N ASN A 215 20.88 -2.06 -31.86
CA ASN A 215 21.53 -2.68 -30.69
C ASN A 215 20.68 -2.41 -29.43
N PRO A 216 20.00 -3.43 -28.85
CA PRO A 216 18.74 -3.27 -28.12
C PRO A 216 18.78 -2.65 -26.71
N LYS A 217 19.93 -2.18 -26.19
CA LYS A 217 19.99 -1.59 -24.84
C LYS A 217 19.43 -0.16 -24.83
N THR A 218 18.52 0.16 -23.89
CA THR A 218 17.86 1.48 -23.78
C THR A 218 18.79 2.69 -23.77
N GLY A 219 19.93 2.62 -23.06
CA GLY A 219 20.91 3.72 -23.02
C GLY A 219 21.47 4.09 -24.39
N VAL A 220 21.75 3.08 -25.22
CA VAL A 220 22.26 3.29 -26.59
C VAL A 220 21.18 3.89 -27.49
N LEU A 221 19.92 3.44 -27.34
CA LEU A 221 18.79 3.98 -28.07
C LEU A 221 18.55 5.46 -27.74
N LEU A 222 18.65 5.83 -26.45
CA LEU A 222 18.44 7.20 -25.98
C LEU A 222 19.47 8.18 -26.58
N ASP A 223 20.76 7.81 -26.59
CA ASP A 223 21.80 8.65 -27.20
C ASP A 223 21.64 8.75 -28.72
N ARG A 224 21.22 7.66 -29.38
CA ARG A 224 21.02 7.62 -30.83
C ARG A 224 19.84 8.50 -31.25
N VAL A 225 18.71 8.46 -30.54
CA VAL A 225 17.54 9.27 -30.92
C VAL A 225 17.87 10.76 -30.80
N LYS A 226 18.61 11.16 -29.76
CA LYS A 226 19.14 12.53 -29.67
C LYS A 226 20.00 12.87 -30.87
N LYS A 227 21.00 12.04 -31.20
CA LYS A 227 21.92 12.27 -32.32
C LYS A 227 21.17 12.42 -33.66
N GLN A 228 20.09 11.65 -33.84
CA GLN A 228 19.26 11.74 -35.03
C GLN A 228 18.49 13.07 -35.07
N TRP A 229 17.66 13.33 -34.06
CA TRP A 229 16.69 14.43 -34.07
C TRP A 229 17.31 15.81 -33.81
N SER A 230 18.45 15.88 -33.12
CA SER A 230 19.23 17.12 -32.96
C SER A 230 20.34 17.28 -34.01
N GLY A 231 20.46 16.35 -34.96
CA GLY A 231 21.57 16.31 -35.91
C GLY A 231 21.16 15.73 -37.25
N ALA A 232 21.33 14.41 -37.42
CA ALA A 232 21.29 13.74 -38.73
C ALA A 232 19.99 13.98 -39.54
N ILE A 233 18.85 14.12 -38.85
CA ILE A 233 17.54 14.35 -39.50
C ILE A 233 16.90 15.67 -39.08
N ALA A 234 17.62 16.53 -38.35
CA ALA A 234 17.06 17.77 -37.77
C ALA A 234 16.47 18.72 -38.83
N SER A 235 17.11 18.82 -40.00
CA SER A 235 16.62 19.62 -41.13
C SER A 235 15.32 19.09 -41.74
N VAL A 236 15.04 17.79 -41.57
CA VAL A 236 13.85 17.11 -42.12
C VAL A 236 12.68 17.17 -41.13
N VAL A 237 12.95 16.93 -39.84
CA VAL A 237 11.89 16.90 -38.80
C VAL A 237 11.53 18.28 -38.26
N GLY A 238 12.43 19.27 -38.40
CA GLY A 238 12.26 20.60 -37.82
C GLY A 238 12.49 20.63 -36.30
N ASN A 239 12.30 21.81 -35.69
CA ASN A 239 12.63 22.07 -34.27
C ASN A 239 11.39 22.38 -33.39
N THR A 240 10.19 22.02 -33.85
CA THR A 240 8.93 22.31 -33.15
C THR A 240 8.66 21.36 -31.98
N HIS A 241 9.22 20.15 -32.04
CA HIS A 241 9.08 19.12 -31.01
C HIS A 241 9.72 19.55 -29.68
N LYS A 242 9.02 19.23 -28.58
CA LYS A 242 9.44 19.48 -27.19
C LYS A 242 9.81 18.19 -26.46
N LEU A 243 9.39 17.07 -27.00
CA LEU A 243 9.73 15.73 -26.61
C LEU A 243 9.96 14.90 -27.87
N CYS A 244 10.79 13.87 -27.77
CA CYS A 244 11.00 12.89 -28.81
C CYS A 244 11.12 11.51 -28.20
N LEU A 245 10.48 10.52 -28.81
CA LEU A 245 10.62 9.12 -28.40
C LEU A 245 11.09 8.26 -29.56
N VAL A 246 11.88 7.24 -29.24
CA VAL A 246 12.17 6.12 -30.16
C VAL A 246 11.45 4.87 -29.66
N ALA A 247 10.58 4.31 -30.52
CA ALA A 247 9.82 3.10 -30.23
C ALA A 247 10.55 1.89 -30.79
N HIS A 248 10.99 0.98 -29.92
CA HIS A 248 11.77 -0.21 -30.30
C HIS A 248 11.33 -1.44 -29.51
N PRO A 249 10.74 -2.49 -30.13
CA PRO A 249 10.17 -3.65 -29.41
C PRO A 249 11.14 -4.38 -28.47
N ARG A 250 12.45 -4.34 -28.75
CA ARG A 250 13.48 -5.01 -27.92
C ARG A 250 14.20 -4.08 -26.94
N ALA A 251 13.72 -2.87 -26.70
CA ALA A 251 14.36 -1.93 -25.77
C ALA A 251 14.42 -2.47 -24.31
N ASN A 252 13.60 -3.47 -23.97
CA ASN A 252 13.54 -4.13 -22.66
C ASN A 252 13.28 -3.14 -21.50
N GLY A 253 12.22 -2.34 -21.63
CA GLY A 253 11.86 -1.28 -20.69
C GLY A 253 11.89 0.10 -21.35
N GLY A 254 12.05 1.14 -20.54
CA GLY A 254 12.19 2.51 -20.99
C GLY A 254 13.38 3.21 -20.34
N LEU A 255 13.80 4.31 -20.95
CA LEU A 255 14.76 5.24 -20.37
C LEU A 255 14.50 6.65 -20.93
N ALA A 256 14.50 7.64 -20.06
CA ALA A 256 14.24 9.02 -20.43
C ALA A 256 15.14 10.00 -19.67
N TRP A 257 15.36 11.17 -20.27
CA TRP A 257 15.96 12.27 -19.55
C TRP A 257 14.95 12.97 -18.64
N VAL A 258 15.36 13.24 -17.41
CA VAL A 258 14.49 13.77 -16.35
C VAL A 258 14.37 15.29 -16.43
N ALA A 259 13.16 15.83 -16.22
CA ALA A 259 12.90 17.26 -16.15
C ALA A 259 13.38 18.00 -17.41
N THR A 260 12.99 17.48 -18.57
CA THR A 260 13.41 17.92 -19.90
C THR A 260 12.25 18.33 -20.81
N ALA A 261 11.00 18.12 -20.41
CA ALA A 261 9.85 18.58 -21.21
C ALA A 261 9.99 20.10 -21.47
N ALA A 262 9.72 20.48 -22.72
CA ALA A 262 9.92 21.83 -23.28
C ALA A 262 11.37 22.34 -23.39
N LYS A 263 12.37 21.49 -23.14
CA LYS A 263 13.77 21.78 -23.45
C LYS A 263 14.18 21.09 -24.77
N PRO A 264 15.26 21.53 -25.44
CA PRO A 264 15.79 20.88 -26.65
C PRO A 264 16.39 19.47 -26.42
N VAL A 265 16.18 18.90 -25.24
CA VAL A 265 16.78 17.67 -24.72
C VAL A 265 15.72 16.72 -24.14
N GLY A 266 14.46 16.83 -24.53
CA GLY A 266 13.42 15.91 -24.08
C GLY A 266 13.40 14.62 -24.91
N TYR A 267 14.15 13.60 -24.51
CA TYR A 267 14.23 12.33 -25.26
C TYR A 267 13.94 11.12 -24.40
N SER A 268 13.35 10.10 -25.02
CA SER A 268 12.99 8.82 -24.41
C SER A 268 13.20 7.66 -25.36
N ALA A 269 13.66 6.53 -24.84
CA ALA A 269 13.69 5.24 -25.55
C ALA A 269 12.68 4.31 -24.87
N ILE A 270 11.78 3.72 -25.65
CA ILE A 270 10.67 2.93 -25.10
C ILE A 270 10.52 1.59 -25.80
N SER A 271 10.22 0.55 -25.03
CA SER A 271 9.77 -0.73 -25.59
C SER A 271 8.30 -0.67 -26.00
N ALA A 272 8.00 -1.32 -27.12
CA ALA A 272 6.65 -1.55 -27.60
C ALA A 272 6.29 -3.04 -27.45
N THR A 273 5.00 -3.33 -27.29
CA THR A 273 4.47 -4.70 -27.34
C THR A 273 4.62 -5.29 -28.74
N ALA A 274 4.34 -6.60 -28.88
CA ALA A 274 4.35 -7.28 -30.18
C ALA A 274 3.36 -6.68 -31.21
N ASN A 275 2.32 -5.97 -30.73
CA ASN A 275 1.33 -5.31 -31.57
C ASN A 275 1.64 -3.82 -31.81
N GLY A 276 2.80 -3.34 -31.36
CA GLY A 276 3.23 -1.94 -31.48
C GLY A 276 2.67 -1.00 -30.41
N ASP A 277 1.85 -1.45 -29.46
CA ASP A 277 1.39 -0.56 -28.37
C ASP A 277 2.56 -0.29 -27.41
N PHE A 278 2.86 0.98 -27.16
CA PHE A 278 3.91 1.42 -26.23
C PHE A 278 3.38 2.27 -25.06
N THR A 279 2.06 2.35 -24.87
CA THR A 279 1.37 3.20 -23.90
C THR A 279 1.97 3.13 -22.49
N VAL A 280 2.18 1.92 -21.97
CA VAL A 280 2.58 1.68 -20.58
C VAL A 280 3.99 2.21 -20.30
N ILE A 281 4.91 2.03 -21.23
CA ILE A 281 6.29 2.49 -21.06
C ILE A 281 6.37 3.99 -21.36
N TRP A 282 5.64 4.47 -22.37
CA TRP A 282 5.64 5.90 -22.69
C TRP A 282 5.09 6.77 -21.56
N ARG A 283 3.97 6.40 -20.91
CA ARG A 283 3.44 7.21 -19.80
C ARG A 283 4.44 7.36 -18.64
N HIS A 284 5.26 6.34 -18.42
CA HIS A 284 6.32 6.32 -17.41
C HIS A 284 7.47 7.25 -17.80
N GLU A 285 8.01 7.05 -19.01
CA GLU A 285 9.12 7.86 -19.52
C GLU A 285 8.75 9.33 -19.70
N ALA A 286 7.51 9.62 -20.12
CA ALA A 286 6.97 10.97 -20.13
C ALA A 286 6.95 11.55 -18.71
N GLY A 287 6.58 10.78 -17.69
CA GLY A 287 6.63 11.19 -16.28
C GLY A 287 8.03 11.66 -15.86
N HIS A 288 9.08 10.96 -16.30
CA HIS A 288 10.47 11.42 -16.14
C HIS A 288 10.74 12.73 -16.88
N ASN A 289 10.34 12.84 -18.15
CA ASN A 289 10.53 14.10 -18.88
C ASN A 289 9.85 15.29 -18.17
N TRP A 290 8.73 15.05 -17.48
CA TRP A 290 8.04 16.03 -16.64
C TRP A 290 8.58 16.13 -15.20
N GLY A 291 9.69 15.47 -14.89
CA GLY A 291 10.46 15.69 -13.67
C GLY A 291 10.14 14.77 -12.48
N SER A 292 9.29 13.75 -12.66
CA SER A 292 9.09 12.74 -11.63
C SER A 292 10.25 11.73 -11.62
N SER A 293 10.64 11.28 -10.43
CA SER A 293 11.57 10.14 -10.26
C SER A 293 10.79 8.83 -10.07
N HIS A 294 11.50 7.72 -10.03
CA HIS A 294 10.94 6.46 -9.50
C HIS A 294 10.67 6.59 -8.01
N TYR A 295 9.59 5.96 -7.54
CA TYR A 295 9.31 5.79 -6.11
C TYR A 295 9.27 7.10 -5.29
N GLU A 296 8.79 8.18 -5.91
CA GLU A 296 8.61 9.47 -5.24
C GLU A 296 7.67 9.33 -4.03
N GLY A 297 8.00 10.01 -2.94
CA GLY A 297 7.23 9.93 -1.69
C GLY A 297 7.74 8.89 -0.68
N GLY A 298 8.92 8.30 -0.89
CA GLY A 298 9.53 7.37 0.07
C GLY A 298 9.26 5.90 -0.21
N GLY A 299 9.06 5.52 -1.48
CA GLY A 299 8.71 4.16 -1.87
C GLY A 299 7.45 4.17 -2.71
N ARG A 300 6.30 3.79 -2.13
CA ARG A 300 5.04 3.58 -2.85
C ARG A 300 3.83 3.96 -1.99
N PRO A 301 3.68 5.24 -1.61
CA PRO A 301 2.62 5.65 -0.67
C PRO A 301 1.22 5.23 -1.13
N GLU A 302 0.92 5.31 -2.43
CA GLU A 302 -0.36 4.90 -3.03
C GLU A 302 -0.28 3.57 -3.82
N GLY A 303 0.77 2.77 -3.61
CA GLY A 303 0.94 1.46 -4.26
C GLY A 303 1.68 1.52 -5.60
N PRO A 304 1.48 0.51 -6.49
CA PRO A 304 2.30 0.34 -7.68
C PRO A 304 1.87 1.24 -8.86
N THR A 305 2.02 2.55 -8.68
CA THR A 305 1.66 3.63 -9.61
C THR A 305 2.55 3.68 -10.86
N ILE A 306 2.28 4.64 -11.75
CA ILE A 306 3.01 4.77 -13.04
C ILE A 306 4.52 4.80 -12.81
N MET A 307 5.04 5.62 -11.89
CA MET A 307 6.49 5.70 -11.65
C MET A 307 7.03 4.63 -10.68
N SER A 308 6.15 3.70 -10.26
CA SER A 308 6.42 2.71 -9.23
C SER A 308 5.82 1.36 -9.65
N ASP A 309 6.47 0.64 -10.58
CA ASP A 309 6.07 -0.67 -11.16
C ASP A 309 4.99 -0.70 -12.25
N ASN A 310 4.47 0.44 -12.70
CA ASN A 310 3.60 0.51 -13.89
C ASN A 310 2.30 -0.33 -13.80
N GLN A 311 1.82 -0.69 -12.61
CA GLN A 311 0.61 -1.51 -12.47
C GLN A 311 -0.68 -0.68 -12.53
N LEU A 312 -0.67 0.54 -11.99
CA LEU A 312 -1.84 1.43 -12.02
C LEU A 312 -1.67 2.55 -13.04
N SER A 313 -2.76 2.90 -13.73
CA SER A 313 -2.88 4.05 -14.65
C SER A 313 -3.13 5.35 -13.89
N ARG A 314 -2.26 5.60 -12.91
CA ARG A 314 -2.32 6.73 -11.97
C ARG A 314 -0.92 7.04 -11.44
N PHE A 315 -0.61 8.33 -11.32
CA PHE A 315 0.54 8.80 -10.55
C PHE A 315 0.19 8.82 -9.06
N SER A 316 1.12 8.45 -8.19
CA SER A 316 0.98 8.82 -6.78
C SER A 316 0.95 10.35 -6.66
N SER A 317 0.37 10.88 -5.61
CA SER A 317 0.33 12.31 -5.32
C SER A 317 1.74 12.87 -5.13
N SER A 318 2.69 12.08 -4.63
CA SER A 318 4.11 12.47 -4.56
C SER A 318 4.75 12.57 -5.96
N GLU A 319 4.48 11.60 -6.84
CA GLU A 319 4.91 11.63 -8.25
C GLU A 319 4.28 12.83 -8.99
N LEU A 320 2.97 13.02 -8.81
CA LEU A 320 2.21 14.11 -9.41
C LEU A 320 2.71 15.48 -8.93
N ALA A 321 3.05 15.63 -7.65
CA ALA A 321 3.56 16.89 -7.11
C ALA A 321 4.83 17.35 -7.85
N LYS A 322 5.71 16.43 -8.26
CA LYS A 322 6.90 16.75 -9.06
C LYS A 322 6.53 17.23 -10.46
N ILE A 323 5.61 16.53 -11.13
CA ILE A 323 5.09 16.90 -12.45
C ILE A 323 4.46 18.29 -12.41
N LEU A 324 3.60 18.56 -11.43
CA LEU A 324 2.92 19.84 -11.26
C LEU A 324 3.90 20.99 -11.00
N ARG A 325 4.97 20.77 -10.24
CA ARG A 325 6.02 21.79 -10.02
C ARG A 325 6.77 22.09 -11.32
N TYR A 326 7.17 21.06 -12.06
CA TYR A 326 7.97 21.22 -13.28
C TYR A 326 7.17 21.85 -14.44
N LYS A 327 5.90 21.45 -14.65
CA LYS A 327 5.12 21.90 -15.83
C LYS A 327 4.91 23.41 -15.93
N SER A 328 5.07 24.15 -14.84
CA SER A 328 4.84 25.60 -14.75
C SER A 328 5.64 26.42 -15.79
N GLY A 329 6.74 25.89 -16.32
CA GLY A 329 7.58 26.51 -17.35
C GLY A 329 7.24 26.15 -18.82
N VAL A 330 6.17 25.41 -19.09
CA VAL A 330 5.78 24.97 -20.45
C VAL A 330 4.65 25.86 -21.02
N PRO A 331 4.60 26.12 -22.35
CA PRO A 331 3.55 26.92 -22.96
C PRO A 331 2.13 26.46 -22.59
N ARG A 332 1.29 27.46 -22.33
CA ARG A 332 -0.11 27.32 -21.92
C ARG A 332 -1.01 27.57 -23.13
N LEU A 333 -1.98 26.70 -23.36
CA LEU A 333 -3.04 26.89 -24.34
C LEU A 333 -4.41 26.83 -23.65
N ALA A 334 -5.38 27.55 -24.21
CA ALA A 334 -6.77 27.40 -23.83
C ALA A 334 -7.21 25.94 -24.04
N SER A 335 -7.92 25.37 -23.08
CA SER A 335 -8.39 23.99 -23.19
C SER A 335 -9.44 23.85 -24.30
N ASN A 336 -9.24 22.90 -25.22
CA ASN A 336 -10.21 22.54 -26.25
C ASN A 336 -10.71 21.08 -26.11
N ILE A 337 -10.50 20.46 -24.94
CA ILE A 337 -10.98 19.10 -24.67
C ILE A 337 -12.48 19.15 -24.42
N THR A 338 -13.23 18.42 -25.25
CA THR A 338 -14.70 18.38 -25.21
C THR A 338 -15.27 17.25 -24.36
N VAL A 339 -14.42 16.29 -23.96
CA VAL A 339 -14.77 15.18 -23.07
C VAL A 339 -14.50 15.62 -21.64
N ALA A 340 -15.55 15.65 -20.82
CA ALA A 340 -15.42 16.01 -19.41
C ALA A 340 -14.45 15.05 -18.70
N ARG A 341 -13.47 15.62 -18.01
CA ARG A 341 -12.45 14.88 -17.27
C ARG A 341 -12.90 14.71 -15.82
N PRO A 342 -12.70 13.53 -15.24
CA PRO A 342 -12.90 13.35 -13.81
C PRO A 342 -11.98 14.22 -12.95
N PRO A 343 -12.39 14.52 -11.71
CA PRO A 343 -11.50 15.15 -10.75
C PRO A 343 -10.37 14.20 -10.31
N ARG A 344 -9.38 14.75 -9.60
CA ARG A 344 -8.27 14.01 -8.98
C ARG A 344 -8.26 14.29 -7.48
N ALA A 345 -8.66 13.29 -6.70
CA ALA A 345 -8.53 13.28 -5.25
C ALA A 345 -7.10 12.89 -4.86
N ASN A 346 -6.36 13.79 -4.21
CA ASN A 346 -4.97 13.66 -3.78
C ASN A 346 -4.83 12.98 -2.43
N MET A 347 -3.66 12.40 -2.18
CA MET A 347 -3.36 11.84 -0.87
C MET A 347 -3.16 12.96 0.15
N ASP A 348 -3.76 12.78 1.32
CA ASP A 348 -3.56 13.63 2.50
C ASP A 348 -2.75 12.87 3.55
N ALA A 349 -1.83 13.56 4.22
CA ALA A 349 -1.09 13.03 5.36
C ALA A 349 -1.26 13.97 6.55
N ILE A 350 -1.82 13.45 7.64
CA ILE A 350 -2.29 14.26 8.76
C ILE A 350 -1.71 13.74 10.07
N ASP A 351 -1.12 14.64 10.85
CA ASP A 351 -0.68 14.38 12.21
C ASP A 351 -1.86 14.50 13.18
N ILE A 352 -2.17 13.43 13.90
CA ILE A 352 -3.12 13.43 15.00
C ILE A 352 -2.45 14.12 16.20
N PRO A 353 -2.98 15.25 16.70
CA PRO A 353 -2.38 15.98 17.81
C PRO A 353 -2.23 15.11 19.07
N GLN A 354 -1.18 15.37 19.86
CA GLN A 354 -0.92 14.61 21.09
C GLN A 354 -2.06 14.66 22.12
N ASN A 355 -2.86 15.72 22.11
CA ASN A 355 -4.03 15.90 22.98
C ASN A 355 -5.32 15.29 22.40
N CYS A 356 -5.23 14.60 21.26
CA CYS A 356 -6.37 13.98 20.60
C CYS A 356 -6.05 12.53 20.21
N THR A 357 -5.78 11.68 21.19
CA THR A 357 -5.33 10.29 20.93
C THR A 357 -6.46 9.29 20.88
N CYS A 358 -7.57 9.47 21.62
CA CYS A 358 -8.77 8.64 21.42
C CYS A 358 -10.09 9.14 22.03
N CYS A 359 -11.15 8.54 21.49
CA CYS A 359 -12.54 8.34 21.94
C CYS A 359 -13.44 9.55 22.23
N THR A 360 -12.89 10.70 22.63
CA THR A 360 -13.70 11.88 22.98
C THR A 360 -13.33 13.13 22.21
N CYS A 361 -12.15 13.15 21.59
CA CYS A 361 -11.74 14.21 20.69
C CYS A 361 -12.16 13.92 19.24
N PHE A 362 -12.34 14.97 18.45
CA PHE A 362 -12.52 14.85 17.01
C PHE A 362 -11.72 15.92 16.28
N MET A 363 -11.35 15.63 15.04
CA MET A 363 -10.64 16.52 14.14
C MET A 363 -11.50 16.81 12.91
N SER A 364 -11.28 17.98 12.29
CA SER A 364 -11.85 18.29 10.98
C SER A 364 -10.74 18.31 9.94
N LEU A 365 -10.88 17.50 8.90
CA LEU A 365 -9.89 17.29 7.84
C LEU A 365 -10.38 17.97 6.54
N ASP A 366 -9.62 18.95 6.04
CA ASP A 366 -9.89 19.61 4.74
C ASP A 366 -9.15 18.90 3.60
N VAL A 367 -9.63 17.71 3.24
CA VAL A 367 -9.05 16.91 2.14
C VAL A 367 -9.17 17.61 0.78
N LEU A 368 -10.18 18.46 0.59
CA LEU A 368 -10.37 19.22 -0.65
C LEU A 368 -9.29 20.31 -0.86
N ALA A 369 -8.35 20.50 0.06
CA ALA A 369 -7.33 21.55 -0.02
C ALA A 369 -6.33 21.33 -1.16
N ASN A 370 -5.96 20.08 -1.43
CA ASN A 370 -5.00 19.70 -2.46
C ASN A 370 -5.66 19.00 -3.66
N ASP A 371 -6.97 18.74 -3.63
CA ASP A 371 -7.73 18.12 -4.70
C ASP A 371 -7.92 19.04 -5.91
N LEU A 372 -7.98 18.45 -7.10
CA LEU A 372 -7.96 19.20 -8.36
C LEU A 372 -9.06 18.71 -9.30
N ASP A 373 -9.63 19.64 -10.06
CA ASP A 373 -10.48 19.33 -11.20
C ASP A 373 -9.93 20.04 -12.44
N ALA A 374 -9.50 19.27 -13.44
CA ALA A 374 -8.85 19.82 -14.62
C ALA A 374 -9.80 20.70 -15.46
N ASP A 375 -11.12 20.54 -15.29
CA ASP A 375 -12.18 21.34 -15.93
C ASP A 375 -12.71 22.46 -15.01
N VAL A 376 -12.05 22.69 -13.86
CA VAL A 376 -12.33 23.72 -12.86
C VAL A 376 -13.77 23.67 -12.36
N LYS A 377 -14.27 22.46 -12.16
CA LYS A 377 -15.57 22.23 -11.51
C LYS A 377 -15.43 22.28 -9.99
N SER A 378 -16.49 22.73 -9.31
CA SER A 378 -16.53 22.73 -7.84
C SER A 378 -16.51 21.31 -7.30
N LEU A 379 -15.73 21.07 -6.25
CA LEU A 379 -15.55 19.78 -5.61
C LEU A 379 -16.31 19.69 -4.28
N THR A 380 -16.82 18.50 -3.98
CA THR A 380 -17.45 18.13 -2.70
C THR A 380 -17.03 16.71 -2.33
N ILE A 381 -17.05 16.38 -1.04
CA ILE A 381 -16.85 15.01 -0.54
C ILE A 381 -18.16 14.24 -0.71
N ALA A 382 -18.14 13.15 -1.48
CA ALA A 382 -19.30 12.30 -1.75
C ALA A 382 -19.43 11.16 -0.74
N SER A 383 -18.31 10.58 -0.29
CA SER A 383 -18.31 9.53 0.72
C SER A 383 -16.98 9.50 1.49
N VAL A 384 -17.01 8.90 2.67
CA VAL A 384 -15.84 8.64 3.51
C VAL A 384 -15.97 7.24 4.12
N GLN A 385 -14.87 6.50 4.17
CA GLN A 385 -14.81 5.20 4.81
C GLN A 385 -15.03 5.35 6.32
N SER A 386 -16.06 4.68 6.83
CA SER A 386 -16.37 4.62 8.26
C SER A 386 -16.71 3.18 8.64
N PRO A 387 -15.97 2.56 9.58
CA PRO A 387 -14.81 3.12 10.28
C PRO A 387 -13.54 3.12 9.41
N SER A 388 -12.53 3.89 9.82
CA SER A 388 -11.18 3.86 9.24
C SER A 388 -10.49 2.49 9.43
N ALA A 389 -9.25 2.39 8.94
CA ALA A 389 -8.45 1.17 9.05
C ALA A 389 -8.04 0.73 10.45
N LEU A 390 -8.10 1.63 11.43
CA LEU A 390 -7.92 1.26 12.83
C LEU A 390 -9.21 1.43 13.64
N GLY A 391 -10.37 1.50 12.99
CA GLY A 391 -11.65 1.54 13.69
C GLY A 391 -12.11 2.93 14.13
N SER A 392 -11.48 4.00 13.66
CA SER A 392 -11.86 5.38 13.99
C SER A 392 -13.16 5.75 13.29
N ALA A 393 -14.04 6.46 14.00
CA ALA A 393 -15.31 6.91 13.45
C ALA A 393 -15.08 8.12 12.53
N THR A 394 -15.76 8.12 11.38
CA THR A 394 -15.67 9.21 10.40
C THR A 394 -17.05 9.63 9.90
N SER A 395 -17.19 10.91 9.58
CA SER A 395 -18.40 11.47 8.97
C SER A 395 -18.07 12.68 8.10
N ILE A 396 -19.01 13.08 7.25
CA ILE A 396 -18.89 14.29 6.42
C ILE A 396 -19.63 15.44 7.11
N SER A 397 -18.99 16.60 7.24
CA SER A 397 -19.62 17.78 7.84
C SER A 397 -20.65 18.43 6.90
N ASN A 398 -21.72 18.99 7.49
CA ASN A 398 -22.78 19.69 6.76
C ASN A 398 -22.42 21.16 6.46
N SER A 399 -21.20 21.43 5.98
CA SER A 399 -20.73 22.75 5.56
C SER A 399 -20.75 22.92 4.04
N SER A 400 -20.77 24.16 3.55
CA SER A 400 -20.77 24.46 2.10
C SER A 400 -19.51 23.99 1.36
N ARG A 401 -18.39 23.91 2.09
CA ARG A 401 -17.22 23.09 1.76
C ARG A 401 -17.14 22.00 2.82
N ASN A 402 -17.64 20.82 2.50
CA ASN A 402 -17.68 19.72 3.46
C ASN A 402 -16.26 19.22 3.79
N GLN A 403 -16.07 18.88 5.05
CA GLN A 403 -14.83 18.34 5.63
C GLN A 403 -15.10 16.95 6.19
N ILE A 404 -14.05 16.16 6.41
CA ILE A 404 -14.18 14.90 7.13
C ILE A 404 -14.02 15.18 8.63
N THR A 405 -15.01 14.79 9.42
CA THR A 405 -14.86 14.65 10.86
C THR A 405 -14.24 13.30 11.16
N TYR A 406 -13.18 13.27 11.97
CA TYR A 406 -12.44 12.07 12.34
C TYR A 406 -12.30 11.98 13.87
N THR A 407 -12.79 10.89 14.46
CA THR A 407 -12.68 10.58 15.89
C THR A 407 -11.77 9.37 16.07
N PRO A 408 -10.53 9.55 16.54
CA PRO A 408 -9.56 8.47 16.65
C PRO A 408 -10.03 7.35 17.59
N SER A 409 -9.85 6.09 17.17
CA SER A 409 -9.91 4.94 18.07
C SER A 409 -8.67 4.87 18.97
N LEU A 410 -8.70 4.02 20.00
CA LEU A 410 -7.52 3.72 20.81
C LEU A 410 -6.32 3.27 19.96
N ALA A 411 -6.56 2.43 18.95
CA ALA A 411 -5.51 1.96 18.05
C ALA A 411 -4.95 3.10 17.19
N ALA A 412 -5.79 4.00 16.69
CA ALA A 412 -5.34 5.14 15.91
C ALA A 412 -4.55 6.18 16.73
N GLY A 413 -4.71 6.19 18.06
CA GLY A 413 -3.86 6.97 18.98
C GLY A 413 -2.45 6.40 19.18
N LEU A 414 -2.22 5.16 18.72
CA LEU A 414 -1.00 4.40 18.96
C LEU A 414 -0.26 4.01 17.66
N PHE A 415 -0.96 3.95 16.54
CA PHE A 415 -0.46 3.43 15.25
C PHE A 415 -0.93 4.30 14.09
N LEU A 416 -0.34 4.07 12.91
CA LEU A 416 -0.76 4.72 11.67
C LEU A 416 -2.12 4.20 11.22
N ASP A 417 -3.05 5.11 11.03
CA ASP A 417 -4.39 4.86 10.49
C ASP A 417 -4.46 5.33 9.03
N HIS A 418 -5.48 4.87 8.32
CA HIS A 418 -5.83 5.40 7.02
C HIS A 418 -7.31 5.21 6.72
N LEU A 419 -7.83 6.03 5.82
CA LEU A 419 -9.20 5.94 5.32
C LEU A 419 -9.26 6.34 3.85
N LYS A 420 -10.23 5.76 3.14
CA LYS A 420 -10.63 6.19 1.79
C LYS A 420 -11.69 7.29 1.88
N TYR A 421 -11.68 8.21 0.93
CA TYR A 421 -12.78 9.13 0.65
C TYR A 421 -13.02 9.22 -0.85
N THR A 422 -14.20 9.68 -1.24
CA THR A 422 -14.50 9.96 -2.65
C THR A 422 -14.92 11.42 -2.76
N ILE A 423 -14.34 12.13 -3.73
CA ILE A 423 -14.82 13.46 -4.12
C ILE A 423 -15.68 13.35 -5.35
N GLN A 424 -16.54 14.34 -5.54
CA GLN A 424 -17.37 14.50 -6.72
C GLN A 424 -17.39 15.96 -7.17
N ASN A 425 -17.34 16.15 -8.48
CA ASN A 425 -17.46 17.47 -9.08
C ASN A 425 -18.93 17.81 -9.44
N SER A 426 -19.20 19.04 -9.87
CA SER A 426 -20.57 19.47 -10.25
C SER A 426 -21.16 18.77 -11.48
N LEU A 427 -20.38 17.96 -12.20
CA LEU A 427 -20.85 17.08 -13.29
C LEU A 427 -21.02 15.63 -12.84
N LEU A 428 -21.03 15.39 -11.53
CA LEU A 428 -21.14 14.06 -10.91
C LEU A 428 -20.00 13.10 -11.23
N ARG A 429 -18.87 13.60 -11.75
CA ARG A 429 -17.64 12.81 -11.94
C ARG A 429 -16.91 12.66 -10.61
N SER A 430 -16.33 11.50 -10.35
CA SER A 430 -15.76 11.18 -9.03
C SER A 430 -14.28 10.78 -9.08
N SER A 431 -13.65 10.78 -7.91
CA SER A 431 -12.27 10.31 -7.72
C SER A 431 -12.09 9.84 -6.29
N THR A 432 -11.33 8.77 -6.07
CA THR A 432 -11.07 8.25 -4.72
C THR A 432 -9.72 8.77 -4.21
N GLY A 433 -9.75 9.24 -2.95
CA GLY A 433 -8.73 9.91 -2.14
C GLY A 433 -8.33 9.09 -0.89
N TYR A 434 -7.07 9.17 -0.44
CA TYR A 434 -6.59 8.52 0.77
C TYR A 434 -6.20 9.58 1.78
N VAL A 435 -6.60 9.39 3.02
CA VAL A 435 -5.99 10.08 4.15
C VAL A 435 -5.17 9.06 4.91
N THR A 436 -3.88 9.32 5.11
CA THR A 436 -3.08 8.62 6.12
C THR A 436 -2.94 9.50 7.35
N LEU A 437 -3.11 8.91 8.52
CA LEU A 437 -3.03 9.60 9.80
C LEU A 437 -1.99 8.91 10.68
N ARG A 438 -1.21 9.70 11.42
CA ARG A 438 -0.29 9.16 12.44
C ARG A 438 -0.42 9.94 13.74
N PRO A 439 -0.25 9.32 14.91
CA PRO A 439 -0.07 10.06 16.15
C PRO A 439 1.17 10.94 16.06
N ALA A 440 1.01 12.25 16.23
CA ALA A 440 2.16 13.17 16.33
C ALA A 440 3.07 12.81 17.51
N SER A 441 2.53 12.10 18.51
CA SER A 441 3.33 11.57 19.61
C SER A 441 4.26 10.43 19.23
N LEU A 442 3.97 9.65 18.17
CA LEU A 442 4.76 8.46 17.82
C LEU A 442 6.03 8.86 17.07
N LEU A 443 7.16 8.92 17.77
CA LEU A 443 8.44 9.37 17.20
C LEU A 443 9.16 8.29 16.36
N GLY A 444 8.80 7.03 16.57
CA GLY A 444 9.39 5.90 15.85
C GLY A 444 8.68 4.60 16.18
N TRP A 445 8.56 3.73 15.18
CA TRP A 445 8.00 2.38 15.34
C TRP A 445 8.79 1.37 14.50
N TRP A 446 9.58 0.54 15.17
CA TRP A 446 10.38 -0.51 14.55
C TRP A 446 9.72 -1.86 14.80
N LYS A 447 9.04 -2.37 13.78
CA LYS A 447 8.40 -3.70 13.85
C LYS A 447 9.42 -4.81 14.04
N MET A 448 10.59 -4.67 13.40
CA MET A 448 11.65 -5.67 13.35
C MET A 448 11.19 -6.96 12.66
N ASP A 449 10.39 -6.81 11.60
CA ASP A 449 9.81 -7.89 10.78
C ASP A 449 10.58 -8.12 9.47
N GLU A 450 11.74 -7.49 9.32
CA GLU A 450 12.63 -7.73 8.20
C GLU A 450 13.19 -9.16 8.24
N THR A 451 13.44 -9.72 7.06
CA THR A 451 14.04 -11.05 6.89
C THR A 451 15.51 -10.99 6.49
N SER A 452 15.99 -9.80 6.09
CA SER A 452 17.37 -9.58 5.64
C SER A 452 17.71 -8.08 5.60
N GLY A 453 18.99 -7.75 5.44
CA GLY A 453 19.49 -6.38 5.30
C GLY A 453 20.06 -5.79 6.59
N SER A 454 20.56 -4.56 6.50
CA SER A 454 21.22 -3.84 7.60
C SER A 454 20.41 -2.66 8.15
N LYS A 455 19.15 -2.52 7.74
CA LYS A 455 18.28 -1.43 8.18
C LYS A 455 17.10 -1.97 8.98
N VAL A 456 16.85 -1.36 10.13
CA VAL A 456 15.62 -1.53 10.90
C VAL A 456 14.66 -0.42 10.48
N GLN A 457 13.63 -0.75 9.71
CA GLN A 457 12.74 0.23 9.10
C GLN A 457 11.80 0.84 10.13
N ASP A 458 11.63 2.15 10.02
CA ASP A 458 10.64 2.90 10.79
C ASP A 458 9.29 2.90 10.08
N SER A 459 8.29 2.38 10.77
CA SER A 459 6.88 2.33 10.34
C SER A 459 6.04 3.49 10.87
N SER A 460 6.62 4.46 11.61
CA SER A 460 5.88 5.61 12.14
C SER A 460 5.62 6.71 11.10
N GLY A 461 6.26 6.64 9.93
CA GLY A 461 6.23 7.69 8.91
C GLY A 461 7.20 8.85 9.16
N HIS A 462 7.98 8.83 10.24
CA HIS A 462 9.02 9.85 10.50
C HIS A 462 10.36 9.53 9.85
N ALA A 463 10.48 8.36 9.20
CA ALA A 463 11.70 7.89 8.55
C ALA A 463 12.90 7.77 9.52
N ALA A 464 12.63 7.46 10.79
CA ALA A 464 13.62 7.22 11.84
C ALA A 464 14.26 5.82 11.71
N ASN A 465 14.70 5.44 10.50
CA ASN A 465 15.27 4.13 10.21
C ASN A 465 16.55 3.90 11.03
N GLY A 466 16.69 2.69 11.59
CA GLY A 466 17.86 2.27 12.33
C GLY A 466 18.91 1.59 11.46
N GLU A 467 20.19 1.79 11.78
CA GLU A 467 21.30 1.06 11.19
C GLU A 467 21.71 -0.10 12.11
N LEU A 468 21.57 -1.33 11.62
CA LEU A 468 21.90 -2.58 12.32
C LEU A 468 23.37 -2.97 12.11
N LYS A 469 24.07 -3.29 13.21
CA LYS A 469 25.41 -3.89 13.20
C LYS A 469 25.46 -5.07 14.15
N GLY A 470 25.96 -6.23 13.73
CA GLY A 470 26.25 -7.36 14.63
C GLY A 470 25.05 -8.12 15.21
N GLY A 471 23.83 -7.89 14.70
CA GLY A 471 22.63 -8.67 15.02
C GLY A 471 22.08 -9.45 13.80
N SER A 472 21.09 -10.30 14.03
CA SER A 472 20.49 -11.14 12.98
C SER A 472 18.96 -11.13 13.01
N TRP A 473 18.36 -11.16 11.82
CA TRP A 473 16.91 -11.25 11.66
C TRP A 473 16.40 -12.65 11.99
N ASN A 474 15.28 -12.71 12.71
CA ASN A 474 14.60 -13.97 13.02
C ASN A 474 13.48 -14.27 12.01
N ASN A 475 13.76 -14.15 10.70
CA ASN A 475 12.79 -14.38 9.61
C ASN A 475 11.42 -13.71 9.81
N GLY A 476 11.40 -12.45 10.21
CA GLY A 476 10.16 -11.69 10.49
C GLY A 476 9.69 -11.72 11.93
N ASN A 477 10.37 -12.44 12.82
CA ASN A 477 10.00 -12.62 14.22
C ASN A 477 10.94 -11.89 15.18
N GLY A 478 11.26 -10.64 14.85
CA GLY A 478 12.13 -9.79 15.65
C GLY A 478 13.60 -9.81 15.23
N LEU A 479 14.36 -8.98 15.94
CA LEU A 479 15.79 -8.80 15.77
C LEU A 479 16.54 -9.42 16.94
N SER A 480 17.44 -10.35 16.64
CA SER A 480 18.25 -11.07 17.62
C SER A 480 19.62 -10.44 17.80
N PHE A 481 20.03 -10.30 19.06
CA PHE A 481 21.30 -9.76 19.50
C PHE A 481 22.13 -10.89 20.16
N GLY A 482 23.31 -11.16 19.60
CA GLY A 482 24.22 -12.19 20.09
C GLY A 482 25.26 -11.71 21.11
N GLY A 483 25.05 -10.56 21.76
CA GLY A 483 26.03 -9.96 22.68
C GLY A 483 27.09 -9.06 22.04
N ALA A 484 26.94 -8.71 20.77
CA ALA A 484 27.75 -7.69 20.08
C ALA A 484 26.91 -6.80 19.12
N GLY A 485 25.59 -7.01 19.07
CA GLY A 485 24.70 -6.34 18.15
C GLY A 485 24.27 -4.96 18.65
N THR A 486 24.10 -4.00 17.74
CA THR A 486 23.61 -2.65 18.02
C THR A 486 22.68 -2.18 16.90
N VAL A 487 21.73 -1.34 17.26
CA VAL A 487 20.94 -0.54 16.30
C VAL A 487 21.12 0.93 16.65
N SER A 488 21.59 1.72 15.68
CA SER A 488 21.68 3.18 15.79
C SER A 488 20.48 3.81 15.12
N LEU A 489 19.60 4.48 15.89
CA LEU A 489 18.40 5.16 15.38
C LEU A 489 18.65 6.65 15.06
N GLY A 490 19.84 7.15 15.39
CA GLY A 490 20.17 8.56 15.26
C GLY A 490 19.41 9.42 16.27
N ALA A 491 19.41 10.74 16.05
CA ALA A 491 18.78 11.71 16.95
C ALA A 491 17.30 12.00 16.62
N SER A 492 16.78 11.47 15.51
CA SER A 492 15.40 11.74 15.08
C SER A 492 14.34 11.30 16.09
N PRO A 493 14.45 10.14 16.77
CA PRO A 493 13.47 9.72 17.77
C PRO A 493 13.83 10.17 19.21
N SER A 494 14.80 11.06 19.37
CA SER A 494 15.25 11.51 20.69
C SER A 494 14.19 12.38 21.37
N ILE A 495 14.08 12.22 22.69
CA ILE A 495 13.17 12.98 23.52
C ILE A 495 13.80 14.34 23.85
N ARG A 496 12.96 15.38 23.81
CA ARG A 496 13.38 16.77 24.01
C ARG A 496 12.84 17.33 25.32
N GLY A 497 13.72 17.95 26.08
CA GLY A 497 13.36 18.82 27.20
C GLY A 497 12.75 18.08 28.37
N LYS A 498 11.76 18.70 29.01
CA LYS A 498 11.12 18.20 30.24
C LYS A 498 9.80 17.46 29.96
N THR A 499 9.59 16.97 28.74
CA THR A 499 8.31 16.36 28.36
C THR A 499 8.18 14.94 28.92
N SER A 500 6.93 14.51 29.14
CA SER A 500 6.59 13.10 29.36
C SER A 500 6.90 12.28 28.09
N PHE A 501 7.21 10.99 28.25
CA PHE A 501 7.47 10.08 27.13
C PHE A 501 7.23 8.62 27.53
N SER A 502 7.10 7.74 26.54
CA SER A 502 6.97 6.30 26.76
C SER A 502 7.78 5.51 25.75
N ILE A 503 8.31 4.38 26.19
CA ILE A 503 9.02 3.41 25.36
C ILE A 503 8.33 2.07 25.55
N ALA A 504 7.86 1.45 24.46
CA ALA A 504 7.17 0.16 24.49
C ALA A 504 7.83 -0.83 23.53
N LEU A 505 8.10 -2.05 23.97
CA LEU A 505 8.68 -3.10 23.13
C LEU A 505 8.43 -4.48 23.72
N TRP A 506 8.61 -5.51 22.89
CA TRP A 506 8.67 -6.90 23.34
C TRP A 506 10.11 -7.36 23.37
N ILE A 507 10.45 -8.15 24.39
CA ILE A 507 11.79 -8.64 24.64
C ILE A 507 11.78 -10.12 25.01
N TYR A 508 12.71 -10.88 24.46
CA TYR A 508 12.99 -12.26 24.83
C TYR A 508 14.43 -12.33 25.36
N VAL A 509 14.61 -12.79 26.60
CA VAL A 509 15.92 -12.87 27.25
C VAL A 509 16.02 -14.03 28.22
N THR A 510 17.24 -14.53 28.43
CA THR A 510 17.56 -15.54 29.47
C THR A 510 18.75 -15.12 30.36
N SER A 511 19.47 -14.07 29.97
CA SER A 511 20.65 -13.58 30.67
C SER A 511 20.30 -12.94 32.02
N THR A 512 21.19 -13.11 33.00
CA THR A 512 21.14 -12.42 34.30
C THR A 512 22.10 -11.23 34.36
N SER A 513 22.98 -11.08 33.37
CA SER A 513 23.95 -9.97 33.31
C SER A 513 23.25 -8.63 33.09
N GLU A 514 23.93 -7.53 33.42
CA GLU A 514 23.46 -6.19 33.06
C GLU A 514 23.52 -6.00 31.54
N GLN A 515 22.43 -5.54 30.95
CA GLN A 515 22.29 -5.39 29.50
C GLN A 515 21.49 -4.12 29.17
N VAL A 516 21.82 -3.45 28.08
CA VAL A 516 21.07 -2.29 27.60
C VAL A 516 20.08 -2.73 26.53
N ILE A 517 18.81 -2.37 26.73
CA ILE A 517 17.74 -2.62 25.76
C ILE A 517 17.68 -1.45 24.79
N ILE A 518 17.47 -0.23 25.31
CA ILE A 518 17.37 1.00 24.53
C ILE A 518 17.80 2.20 25.38
N GLN A 519 18.48 3.16 24.77
CA GLN A 519 18.96 4.36 25.45
C GLN A 519 19.07 5.56 24.53
N GLN A 520 18.87 6.75 25.09
CA GLN A 520 19.33 8.02 24.52
C GLN A 520 20.63 8.39 25.23
N ARG A 521 21.77 8.20 24.54
CA ARG A 521 23.08 8.40 25.15
C ARG A 521 24.16 8.74 24.13
N SER A 522 25.04 9.67 24.48
CA SER A 522 26.13 10.11 23.59
C SER A 522 27.22 9.04 23.46
N PRO A 523 27.69 8.76 22.23
CA PRO A 523 28.87 7.91 22.02
C PRO A 523 30.15 8.61 22.53
N PRO A 524 31.21 7.86 22.83
CA PRO A 524 32.41 8.40 23.50
C PRO A 524 33.15 9.44 22.66
N SER A 525 33.02 9.41 21.33
CA SER A 525 33.66 10.35 20.41
C SER A 525 33.00 11.74 20.33
N SER A 526 31.84 11.94 20.97
CA SER A 526 31.09 13.22 20.93
C SER A 526 30.92 13.89 22.30
N ILE A 527 31.63 13.42 23.33
CA ILE A 527 31.52 13.93 24.70
C ILE A 527 32.40 15.18 24.86
N THR A 528 31.81 16.37 24.79
CA THR A 528 32.47 17.65 25.14
C THR A 528 32.06 18.18 26.52
N SER A 529 31.00 17.63 27.10
CA SER A 529 30.56 17.79 28.50
C SER A 529 29.88 16.48 28.94
N GLY A 530 29.77 16.23 30.25
CA GLY A 530 29.34 14.95 30.84
C GLY A 530 27.99 14.40 30.34
N SER A 531 27.60 13.22 30.85
CA SER A 531 26.44 12.43 30.39
C SER A 531 25.05 13.06 30.67
N ASP A 532 24.84 14.34 30.39
CA ASP A 532 23.60 15.04 30.73
C ASP A 532 22.55 14.92 29.61
N GLY A 533 21.29 14.71 30.00
CA GLY A 533 20.14 14.72 29.11
C GLY A 533 19.78 13.38 28.46
N GLY A 534 20.10 12.26 29.12
CA GLY A 534 19.86 10.91 28.62
C GLY A 534 18.87 10.08 29.45
N TYR A 535 18.43 8.97 28.87
CA TYR A 535 17.65 7.93 29.54
C TYR A 535 18.15 6.54 29.11
N GLN A 536 17.83 5.51 29.88
CA GLN A 536 18.08 4.12 29.49
C GLN A 536 17.05 3.19 30.10
N LEU A 537 16.58 2.27 29.27
CA LEU A 537 15.89 1.06 29.67
C LEU A 537 16.88 -0.11 29.51
N SER A 538 17.12 -0.80 30.62
CA SER A 538 18.15 -1.84 30.77
C SER A 538 17.58 -3.06 31.49
N LEU A 539 18.36 -4.13 31.57
CA LEU A 539 18.15 -5.25 32.48
C LEU A 539 19.21 -5.22 33.57
N PHE A 540 18.78 -5.44 34.82
CA PHE A 540 19.66 -5.62 35.97
C PHE A 540 19.15 -6.83 36.77
N GLU A 541 19.96 -7.88 36.90
CA GLU A 541 19.55 -9.15 37.53
C GLU A 541 18.27 -9.74 36.90
N GLY A 542 18.15 -9.64 35.57
CA GLY A 542 16.97 -10.09 34.82
C GLY A 542 15.74 -9.19 34.94
N LYS A 543 15.80 -8.11 35.72
CA LYS A 543 14.68 -7.17 35.92
C LYS A 543 14.83 -5.94 35.04
N PRO A 544 13.77 -5.47 34.36
CA PRO A 544 13.80 -4.18 33.68
C PRO A 544 14.16 -3.06 34.65
N ARG A 545 15.09 -2.19 34.25
CA ARG A 545 15.57 -1.05 35.02
C ARG A 545 15.53 0.20 34.16
N PHE A 546 14.90 1.25 34.69
CA PHE A 546 14.70 2.52 34.00
C PHE A 546 15.35 3.65 34.77
N TRP A 547 16.09 4.51 34.06
CA TRP A 547 16.64 5.74 34.62
C TRP A 547 16.61 6.89 33.63
N VAL A 548 16.59 8.10 34.19
CA VAL A 548 16.73 9.38 33.49
C VAL A 548 17.79 10.19 34.23
N PHE A 549 18.76 10.75 33.51
CA PHE A 549 19.90 11.50 34.09
C PHE A 549 20.12 12.82 33.37
N SER A 550 20.23 13.90 34.13
CA SER A 550 20.63 15.23 33.64
C SER A 550 21.03 16.15 34.79
N ASP A 551 21.66 17.27 34.48
CA ASP A 551 22.16 18.24 35.46
C ASP A 551 23.02 17.55 36.53
N SER A 552 23.89 16.63 36.11
CA SER A 552 24.77 15.84 36.99
C SER A 552 24.07 14.96 38.04
N GLY A 553 22.80 14.58 37.82
CA GLY A 553 22.07 13.68 38.72
C GLY A 553 20.94 12.90 38.08
N ASP A 554 20.56 11.77 38.70
CA ASP A 554 19.38 11.02 38.30
C ASP A 554 18.10 11.83 38.61
N GLN A 555 17.12 11.82 37.70
CA GLN A 555 15.73 12.08 38.08
C GLN A 555 15.24 10.93 38.96
N PHE A 556 15.40 9.72 38.46
CA PHE A 556 15.12 8.47 39.15
C PHE A 556 15.97 7.35 38.52
N ARG A 557 16.18 6.28 39.29
CA ARG A 557 16.78 5.02 38.84
C ARG A 557 16.21 3.89 39.67
N PHE A 558 15.43 3.01 39.05
CA PHE A 558 14.75 1.93 39.76
C PHE A 558 14.52 0.73 38.84
N SER A 559 14.33 -0.44 39.45
CA SER A 559 14.05 -1.69 38.75
C SER A 559 12.62 -2.16 39.00
N ALA A 560 12.09 -2.92 38.06
CA ALA A 560 10.86 -3.68 38.21
C ALA A 560 10.91 -4.61 39.42
N SER A 561 9.73 -4.99 39.92
CA SER A 561 9.61 -5.95 41.02
C SER A 561 9.85 -7.40 40.59
N ALA A 562 9.57 -7.74 39.33
CA ALA A 562 9.73 -9.07 38.75
C ALA A 562 10.84 -9.12 37.68
N ALA A 563 11.50 -10.28 37.56
CA ALA A 563 12.42 -10.58 36.49
C ALA A 563 11.69 -11.17 35.27
N ILE A 564 12.25 -10.99 34.08
CA ILE A 564 11.65 -11.40 32.79
C ILE A 564 12.59 -12.30 31.96
N ASN A 565 13.62 -12.85 32.60
CA ASN A 565 14.65 -13.64 31.94
C ASN A 565 14.35 -15.15 31.96
N ASP A 566 13.07 -15.51 31.87
CA ASP A 566 12.59 -16.89 31.93
C ASP A 566 12.60 -17.62 30.57
N GLY A 567 13.06 -16.95 29.51
CA GLY A 567 13.02 -17.48 28.15
C GLY A 567 11.62 -17.43 27.53
N GLY A 568 10.72 -16.60 28.07
CA GLY A 568 9.52 -16.12 27.38
C GLY A 568 9.80 -14.81 26.65
N TRP A 569 8.89 -14.45 25.74
CA TRP A 569 8.73 -13.03 25.42
C TRP A 569 8.10 -12.36 26.64
N HIS A 570 8.35 -11.05 26.81
CA HIS A 570 7.55 -10.17 27.66
C HIS A 570 7.34 -8.82 26.98
N HIS A 571 6.18 -8.18 27.20
CA HIS A 571 5.95 -6.78 26.82
C HIS A 571 6.39 -5.87 27.96
N ILE A 572 7.27 -4.92 27.68
CA ILE A 572 7.67 -3.91 28.66
C ILE A 572 7.38 -2.50 28.18
N VAL A 573 6.91 -1.66 29.10
CA VAL A 573 6.74 -0.23 28.87
C VAL A 573 7.43 0.56 29.96
N ALA A 574 8.34 1.46 29.57
CA ALA A 574 8.87 2.49 30.46
C ALA A 574 8.14 3.80 30.18
N VAL A 575 7.53 4.39 31.20
CA VAL A 575 6.82 5.67 31.10
C VAL A 575 7.51 6.67 32.00
N ARG A 576 7.79 7.86 31.48
CA ARG A 576 8.03 9.04 32.28
C ARG A 576 6.83 9.95 32.12
N ASP A 577 6.09 10.15 33.19
CA ASP A 577 5.05 11.17 33.25
C ASP A 577 5.46 12.30 34.20
N GLN A 578 5.92 13.41 33.63
CA GLN A 578 6.47 14.54 34.38
C GLN A 578 7.61 14.12 35.33
N ALA A 579 7.34 14.15 36.65
CA ALA A 579 8.26 13.80 37.73
C ALA A 579 8.30 12.29 38.02
N GLU A 580 7.29 11.53 37.59
CA GLU A 580 7.15 10.10 37.86
C GLU A 580 7.73 9.25 36.73
N GLY A 581 8.46 8.20 37.09
CA GLY A 581 8.88 7.12 36.21
C GLY A 581 8.15 5.83 36.59
N GLN A 582 7.72 5.06 35.59
CA GLN A 582 6.98 3.82 35.76
C GLN A 582 7.51 2.73 34.82
N ILE A 583 7.47 1.48 35.27
CA ILE A 583 7.76 0.29 34.46
C ILE A 583 6.54 -0.63 34.49
N TYR A 584 6.04 -1.01 33.33
CA TYR A 584 4.99 -2.00 33.14
C TYR A 584 5.56 -3.27 32.53
N ILE A 585 5.08 -4.42 32.97
CA ILE A 585 5.38 -5.75 32.41
C ILE A 585 4.04 -6.40 32.07
N ASP A 586 3.88 -6.87 30.83
CA ASP A 586 2.71 -7.57 30.30
C ASP A 586 1.39 -6.83 30.60
N GLY A 587 1.45 -5.50 30.44
CA GLY A 587 0.31 -4.61 30.60
C GLY A 587 0.05 -4.17 32.05
N LYS A 588 0.83 -4.61 33.03
CA LYS A 588 0.62 -4.31 34.46
C LYS A 588 1.76 -3.48 35.02
N LEU A 589 1.43 -2.47 35.85
CA LEU A 589 2.44 -1.68 36.56
C LEU A 589 3.26 -2.59 37.48
N SER A 590 4.58 -2.58 37.32
CA SER A 590 5.52 -3.39 38.10
C SER A 590 6.26 -2.58 39.16
N ALA A 591 6.65 -1.34 38.85
CA ALA A 591 7.33 -0.44 39.76
C ALA A 591 7.19 1.02 39.30
N SER A 592 7.32 1.96 40.24
CA SER A 592 7.46 3.38 39.96
C SER A 592 8.43 4.07 40.91
N ALA A 593 8.92 5.23 40.51
CA ALA A 593 9.71 6.14 41.34
C ALA A 593 9.50 7.59 40.89
N SER A 594 9.78 8.55 41.76
CA SER A 594 9.64 9.97 41.46
C SER A 594 10.94 10.73 41.69
N GLY A 595 11.13 11.83 40.97
CA GLY A 595 12.15 12.83 41.29
C GLY A 595 12.03 14.10 40.44
N ASP A 596 12.89 15.07 40.74
CA ASP A 596 12.83 16.39 40.10
C ASP A 596 13.04 16.30 38.59
N ILE A 597 12.10 16.88 37.86
CA ILE A 597 12.02 16.73 36.40
C ILE A 597 13.29 17.21 35.68
N LYS A 598 13.93 16.32 34.93
CA LYS A 598 15.22 16.58 34.25
C LYS A 598 15.06 16.94 32.77
N TYR A 599 15.94 17.79 32.25
CA TYR A 599 15.95 18.16 30.83
C TYR A 599 16.65 17.07 30.00
N LEU A 600 16.00 16.55 28.96
CA LEU A 600 16.56 15.62 27.99
C LEU A 600 17.07 16.34 26.73
N ASP A 601 18.25 15.95 26.25
CA ASP A 601 18.89 16.58 25.10
C ASP A 601 18.56 15.84 23.80
N VAL A 602 17.77 16.49 22.95
CA VAL A 602 17.31 15.97 21.66
C VAL A 602 18.45 15.72 20.66
N THR A 603 19.63 16.30 20.87
CA THR A 603 20.77 16.11 19.96
C THR A 603 21.48 14.78 20.19
N ILE A 604 21.21 14.12 21.32
CA ILE A 604 21.81 12.85 21.68
C ILE A 604 21.09 11.72 20.92
N PRO A 605 21.80 10.83 20.19
CA PRO A 605 21.18 9.74 19.46
C PRO A 605 20.60 8.65 20.36
N VAL A 606 19.63 7.91 19.80
CA VAL A 606 19.04 6.71 20.41
C VAL A 606 19.69 5.45 19.85
N PHE A 607 20.00 4.51 20.73
CA PHE A 607 20.55 3.20 20.40
C PHE A 607 19.75 2.07 21.05
N MET A 608 19.69 0.92 20.38
CA MET A 608 19.20 -0.34 20.96
C MET A 608 20.29 -1.41 20.99
N GLY A 609 20.19 -2.30 21.98
CA GLY A 609 21.00 -3.52 22.07
C GLY A 609 22.38 -3.37 22.68
N ALA A 610 22.87 -2.15 22.96
CA ALA A 610 24.13 -1.95 23.70
C ALA A 610 24.23 -0.59 24.40
N ASP A 611 25.10 -0.51 25.40
CA ASP A 611 25.56 0.77 25.92
C ASP A 611 26.52 1.44 24.92
N ALA A 612 25.98 2.34 24.11
CA ALA A 612 26.71 3.14 23.13
C ALA A 612 27.79 4.07 23.73
N ARG A 613 27.82 4.33 25.05
CA ARG A 613 28.83 5.22 25.65
C ARG A 613 30.21 4.57 25.73
N ASP A 614 30.29 3.31 26.11
CA ASP A 614 31.55 2.61 26.35
C ASP A 614 31.57 1.20 25.74
N ASN A 615 30.46 0.77 25.13
CA ASN A 615 30.31 -0.48 24.41
C ASN A 615 30.62 -1.69 25.31
N THR A 616 30.19 -1.65 26.57
CA THR A 616 30.47 -2.67 27.59
C THR A 616 29.31 -3.60 27.87
N SER A 617 28.07 -3.11 27.82
CA SER A 617 26.86 -3.87 28.17
C SER A 617 26.00 -4.13 26.95
N PHE A 618 26.00 -5.37 26.44
CA PHE A 618 25.26 -5.77 25.24
C PHE A 618 24.08 -6.66 25.56
N LEU A 619 23.00 -6.48 24.81
CA LEU A 619 21.86 -7.38 24.84
C LEU A 619 22.24 -8.74 24.28
N THR A 620 21.80 -9.80 24.97
CA THR A 620 21.79 -11.17 24.47
C THR A 620 20.36 -11.67 24.57
N GLY A 621 19.64 -11.59 23.46
CA GLY A 621 18.20 -11.77 23.40
C GLY A 621 17.61 -11.23 22.10
N SER A 622 16.30 -11.15 22.03
CA SER A 622 15.59 -10.64 20.84
C SER A 622 14.65 -9.50 21.21
N LEU A 623 14.52 -8.51 20.32
CA LEU A 623 13.58 -7.40 20.44
C LEU A 623 12.58 -7.44 19.28
N MET A 624 11.37 -6.93 19.52
CA MET A 624 10.42 -6.64 18.45
C MET A 624 9.46 -5.51 18.79
N GLY A 625 8.89 -4.89 17.76
CA GLY A 625 7.78 -3.95 17.89
C GLY A 625 8.09 -2.70 18.71
N ALA A 626 9.35 -2.28 18.78
CA ALA A 626 9.80 -1.15 19.59
C ALA A 626 9.17 0.17 19.13
N LYS A 627 8.72 0.97 20.09
CA LYS A 627 8.06 2.27 19.87
C LYS A 627 8.55 3.30 20.86
N ILE A 628 8.64 4.55 20.41
CA ILE A 628 8.88 5.71 21.27
C ILE A 628 7.75 6.71 21.06
N TYR A 629 7.12 7.12 22.16
CA TYR A 629 6.09 8.15 22.20
C TYR A 629 6.60 9.37 22.97
N SER A 630 6.34 10.57 22.45
CA SER A 630 6.63 11.86 23.11
C SER A 630 5.53 12.30 24.09
N ARG A 631 4.84 11.32 24.69
CA ARG A 631 3.86 11.51 25.76
C ARG A 631 3.87 10.30 26.70
N ALA A 632 3.31 10.48 27.89
CA ALA A 632 2.96 9.34 28.73
C ALA A 632 1.82 8.55 28.08
N LEU A 633 1.96 7.22 28.01
CA LEU A 633 0.88 6.31 27.63
C LEU A 633 0.04 5.99 28.88
N GLU A 634 -1.27 5.86 28.68
CA GLU A 634 -2.19 5.50 29.75
C GLU A 634 -2.33 3.98 29.90
N GLN A 635 -2.85 3.53 31.05
CA GLN A 635 -2.99 2.10 31.37
C GLN A 635 -3.79 1.30 30.32
N GLU A 636 -4.81 1.90 29.71
CA GLU A 636 -5.60 1.26 28.66
C GLU A 636 -4.77 1.04 27.38
N GLU A 637 -3.98 2.04 26.98
CA GLU A 637 -3.07 1.97 25.83
C GLU A 637 -1.96 0.94 26.05
N ILE A 638 -1.40 0.91 27.27
CA ILE A 638 -0.37 -0.05 27.67
C ILE A 638 -0.93 -1.47 27.64
N GLY A 639 -2.16 -1.66 28.14
CA GLY A 639 -2.88 -2.93 28.09
C GLY A 639 -3.19 -3.36 26.65
N TYR A 640 -3.54 -2.42 25.76
CA TYR A 640 -3.71 -2.70 24.35
C TYR A 640 -2.39 -3.20 23.71
N LEU A 641 -1.29 -2.49 23.94
CA LEU A 641 0.02 -2.85 23.40
C LEU A 641 0.53 -4.20 23.93
N SER A 642 0.20 -4.59 25.16
CA SER A 642 0.63 -5.86 25.77
C SER A 642 -0.16 -7.09 25.31
N THR A 643 -1.16 -6.94 24.44
CA THR A 643 -1.89 -8.09 23.86
C THR A 643 -1.37 -8.50 22.48
N TRP A 644 -0.38 -7.77 21.96
CA TRP A 644 0.17 -7.86 20.62
C TRP A 644 1.69 -8.06 20.71
N PRO A 645 2.33 -9.25 20.68
CA PRO A 645 2.01 -10.48 19.96
C PRO A 645 1.98 -11.82 20.77
N GLU A 646 2.18 -11.86 22.09
CA GLU A 646 2.36 -13.13 22.82
C GLU A 646 1.14 -14.05 22.91
N ALA A 647 -0.07 -13.49 22.86
CA ALA A 647 -1.27 -14.30 22.94
C ALA A 647 -1.60 -14.97 21.60
N LEU A 648 -1.13 -14.46 20.46
CA LEU A 648 -1.56 -14.87 19.13
C LEU A 648 -0.72 -16.05 18.59
N VAL A 649 -1.32 -17.23 18.58
CA VAL A 649 -0.70 -18.48 18.11
C VAL A 649 -0.73 -18.58 16.59
N ALA A 650 -1.80 -18.14 15.95
CA ALA A 650 -1.92 -18.09 14.50
C ALA A 650 -3.01 -17.12 14.06
N TRP A 651 -2.85 -16.51 12.87
CA TRP A 651 -3.87 -15.64 12.29
C TRP A 651 -3.92 -15.79 10.77
N TRP A 652 -5.02 -16.34 10.25
CA TRP A 652 -5.30 -16.38 8.83
C TRP A 652 -6.36 -15.36 8.49
N LYS A 653 -5.95 -14.23 7.92
CA LYS A 653 -6.87 -13.23 7.37
C LYS A 653 -7.76 -13.82 6.28
N LEU A 654 -7.21 -14.76 5.50
CA LEU A 654 -7.83 -15.38 4.33
C LEU A 654 -8.17 -14.34 3.25
N ASP A 655 -7.30 -13.35 3.05
CA ASP A 655 -7.42 -12.27 2.08
C ASP A 655 -6.34 -12.32 0.99
N ASP A 656 -5.75 -13.50 0.75
CA ASP A 656 -4.69 -13.72 -0.24
C ASP A 656 -5.18 -13.56 -1.70
N LYS A 657 -6.51 -13.55 -1.92
CA LYS A 657 -7.23 -13.33 -3.20
C LYS A 657 -6.93 -14.34 -4.32
N SER A 658 -5.88 -15.14 -4.23
CA SER A 658 -5.50 -16.16 -5.20
C SER A 658 -4.45 -17.14 -4.62
N GLY A 659 -4.23 -18.25 -5.31
CA GLY A 659 -3.22 -19.25 -4.94
C GLY A 659 -3.74 -20.36 -4.03
N VAL A 660 -2.82 -21.26 -3.65
CA VAL A 660 -3.12 -22.51 -2.91
C VAL A 660 -2.58 -22.51 -1.49
N SER A 661 -2.40 -21.33 -0.91
CA SER A 661 -1.87 -21.18 0.45
C SER A 661 -2.67 -20.14 1.22
N ALA A 662 -2.99 -20.44 2.47
CA ALA A 662 -3.58 -19.51 3.43
C ALA A 662 -2.44 -18.96 4.30
N LYS A 663 -2.02 -17.72 4.06
CA LYS A 663 -0.87 -17.15 4.77
C LYS A 663 -1.18 -16.88 6.23
N ASP A 664 -0.27 -17.30 7.09
CA ASP A 664 -0.29 -16.88 8.48
C ASP A 664 0.21 -15.43 8.57
N SER A 665 -0.67 -14.55 9.03
CA SER A 665 -0.42 -13.14 9.36
C SER A 665 0.00 -12.96 10.82
N SER A 666 0.11 -14.04 11.59
CA SER A 666 0.86 -14.06 12.84
C SER A 666 2.34 -14.36 12.60
N TRP A 667 3.09 -14.33 13.69
CA TRP A 667 4.55 -14.47 13.74
C TRP A 667 4.99 -15.94 13.86
N ASN A 668 4.07 -16.91 13.88
CA ASN A 668 4.43 -18.32 14.11
C ASN A 668 4.62 -19.12 12.81
N GLY A 669 4.38 -18.50 11.65
CA GLY A 669 4.62 -19.09 10.34
C GLY A 669 3.77 -20.35 10.09
N ALA A 670 2.55 -20.38 10.60
CA ALA A 670 1.54 -21.42 10.45
C ALA A 670 0.82 -21.33 9.09
N THR A 671 1.53 -21.00 8.01
CA THR A 671 0.96 -20.91 6.65
C THR A 671 0.40 -22.27 6.24
N GLY A 672 -0.88 -22.29 5.84
CA GLY A 672 -1.58 -23.51 5.47
C GLY A 672 -1.60 -23.79 3.98
N SER A 673 -1.68 -25.06 3.60
CA SER A 673 -1.95 -25.49 2.22
C SER A 673 -3.45 -25.65 1.99
N ILE A 674 -3.95 -25.03 0.92
CA ILE A 674 -5.33 -25.17 0.47
C ILE A 674 -5.43 -26.40 -0.42
N GLU A 675 -6.36 -27.29 -0.10
CA GLU A 675 -6.58 -28.55 -0.81
C GLU A 675 -8.07 -28.71 -1.14
N GLY A 676 -8.37 -29.35 -2.27
CA GLY A 676 -9.74 -29.51 -2.74
C GLY A 676 -10.35 -28.21 -3.28
N SER A 677 -11.68 -28.18 -3.35
CA SER A 677 -12.41 -27.10 -4.02
C SER A 677 -12.73 -25.97 -3.04
N THR A 678 -12.06 -24.83 -3.22
CA THR A 678 -12.29 -23.59 -2.49
C THR A 678 -12.23 -22.42 -3.45
N THR A 679 -12.82 -21.29 -3.07
CA THR A 679 -12.81 -20.06 -3.88
C THR A 679 -12.50 -18.87 -2.99
N TRP A 680 -11.50 -18.07 -3.39
CA TRP A 680 -11.20 -16.82 -2.73
C TRP A 680 -12.31 -15.80 -2.99
N ASN A 681 -12.80 -15.16 -1.94
CA ASN A 681 -13.81 -14.12 -2.07
C ASN A 681 -13.15 -12.78 -2.48
N PRO A 682 -13.74 -12.03 -3.42
CA PRO A 682 -13.21 -10.72 -3.84
C PRO A 682 -13.05 -9.70 -2.70
N ASP A 683 -13.92 -9.79 -1.69
CA ASP A 683 -13.99 -8.97 -0.48
C ASP A 683 -13.29 -9.62 0.75
N GLY A 684 -12.42 -10.59 0.48
CA GLY A 684 -11.68 -11.34 1.49
C GLY A 684 -12.49 -12.48 2.11
N GLY A 685 -11.78 -13.53 2.52
CA GLY A 685 -12.33 -14.79 2.98
C GLY A 685 -12.12 -15.92 1.95
N LEU A 686 -12.28 -17.14 2.44
CA LEU A 686 -12.20 -18.36 1.64
C LEU A 686 -13.53 -19.10 1.72
N THR A 687 -14.15 -19.34 0.57
CA THR A 687 -15.39 -20.11 0.44
C THR A 687 -15.07 -21.57 0.18
N PHE A 688 -15.74 -22.43 0.95
CA PHE A 688 -15.66 -23.89 0.88
C PHE A 688 -16.98 -24.42 0.31
N ASP A 689 -16.90 -25.35 -0.64
CA ASP A 689 -18.07 -25.92 -1.32
C ASP A 689 -18.57 -27.24 -0.72
N GLY A 690 -17.96 -27.69 0.39
CA GLY A 690 -18.18 -29.01 0.97
C GLY A 690 -17.16 -30.08 0.54
N ALA A 691 -16.12 -29.74 -0.22
CA ALA A 691 -15.00 -30.62 -0.54
C ALA A 691 -13.61 -30.01 -0.23
N GLY A 692 -13.53 -28.69 -0.09
CA GLY A 692 -12.29 -27.97 0.24
C GLY A 692 -11.84 -28.08 1.70
N LYS A 693 -10.54 -27.86 1.95
CA LYS A 693 -9.93 -27.80 3.28
C LYS A 693 -8.65 -26.97 3.28
N VAL A 694 -8.20 -26.57 4.47
CA VAL A 694 -6.88 -25.98 4.67
C VAL A 694 -6.10 -26.79 5.71
N ALA A 695 -4.96 -27.34 5.32
CA ALA A 695 -4.06 -28.05 6.23
C ALA A 695 -3.05 -27.06 6.82
N LEU A 696 -3.12 -26.83 8.14
CA LEU A 696 -2.33 -25.82 8.84
C LEU A 696 -1.08 -26.40 9.52
N GLY A 697 -0.90 -27.72 9.46
CA GLY A 697 0.19 -28.43 10.12
C GLY A 697 0.07 -28.40 11.65
N THR A 698 1.19 -28.63 12.35
CA THR A 698 1.23 -28.72 13.83
C THR A 698 1.60 -27.41 14.52
N LYS A 699 2.13 -26.42 13.79
CA LYS A 699 2.53 -25.13 14.36
C LYS A 699 1.43 -24.39 15.14
N PRO A 700 0.17 -24.35 14.69
CA PRO A 700 -0.89 -23.68 15.43
C PRO A 700 -1.52 -24.52 16.55
N SER A 701 -0.97 -25.70 16.84
CA SER A 701 -1.55 -26.63 17.82
C SER A 701 -1.28 -26.18 19.24
N LEU A 702 -2.23 -26.43 20.12
CA LEU A 702 -2.21 -26.07 21.52
C LEU A 702 -1.86 -27.29 22.37
N SER A 703 -1.04 -27.08 23.40
CA SER A 703 -0.75 -28.09 24.44
C SER A 703 -1.85 -28.16 25.50
N GLY A 704 -2.76 -27.18 25.52
CA GLY A 704 -3.87 -27.13 26.45
C GLY A 704 -3.45 -26.99 27.92
N LYS A 705 -2.20 -26.60 28.20
CA LYS A 705 -1.72 -26.30 29.56
C LYS A 705 -2.17 -24.92 30.05
N THR A 706 -2.57 -24.04 29.13
CA THR A 706 -3.11 -22.69 29.40
C THR A 706 -4.55 -22.57 28.89
N SER A 707 -5.24 -21.51 29.30
CA SER A 707 -6.48 -21.06 28.66
C SER A 707 -6.24 -20.78 27.16
N PHE A 708 -7.27 -20.84 26.32
CA PHE A 708 -7.12 -20.52 24.89
C PHE A 708 -8.40 -19.94 24.32
N SER A 709 -8.31 -19.31 23.16
CA SER A 709 -9.49 -18.85 22.41
C SER A 709 -9.30 -18.99 20.90
N ILE A 710 -10.41 -19.16 20.19
CA ILE A 710 -10.47 -19.31 18.75
C ILE A 710 -11.51 -18.30 18.25
N HIS A 711 -11.11 -17.45 17.32
CA HIS A 711 -11.95 -16.42 16.72
C HIS A 711 -12.10 -16.72 15.23
N ALA A 712 -13.30 -16.58 14.69
CA ALA A 712 -13.55 -16.74 13.26
C ALA A 712 -14.76 -15.93 12.82
N TRP A 713 -14.65 -15.28 11.65
CA TRP A 713 -15.81 -14.83 10.91
C TRP A 713 -16.31 -15.98 10.04
N VAL A 714 -17.62 -16.25 10.10
CA VAL A 714 -18.26 -17.41 9.49
C VAL A 714 -19.54 -16.97 8.80
N LYS A 715 -19.67 -17.29 7.50
CA LYS A 715 -20.90 -17.08 6.72
C LYS A 715 -21.41 -18.42 6.21
N VAL A 716 -22.64 -18.76 6.55
CA VAL A 716 -23.22 -20.08 6.25
C VAL A 716 -24.55 -19.88 5.54
N PRO A 717 -24.74 -20.41 4.31
CA PRO A 717 -25.98 -20.21 3.58
C PRO A 717 -27.16 -20.93 4.25
N PRO A 718 -28.41 -20.44 4.11
CA PRO A 718 -29.59 -21.08 4.69
C PRO A 718 -29.80 -22.54 4.22
N SER A 719 -29.37 -22.84 2.99
CA SER A 719 -29.38 -24.19 2.41
C SER A 719 -28.48 -25.19 3.14
N ALA A 720 -27.49 -24.70 3.88
CA ALA A 720 -26.66 -25.52 4.76
C ALA A 720 -27.40 -25.88 6.07
N GLY A 721 -28.63 -25.45 6.33
CA GLY A 721 -29.39 -25.85 7.53
C GLY A 721 -29.64 -27.38 7.71
N LYS A 722 -29.22 -28.21 6.75
CA LYS A 722 -29.31 -29.69 6.77
C LYS A 722 -28.04 -30.42 7.22
N ILE A 723 -26.92 -29.74 7.49
CA ILE A 723 -25.69 -30.38 8.01
C ILE A 723 -25.89 -30.82 9.45
N SER A 724 -25.71 -32.12 9.71
CA SER A 724 -25.56 -32.67 11.06
C SER A 724 -24.28 -32.18 11.73
N ARG A 725 -23.23 -31.90 10.94
CA ARG A 725 -21.92 -31.43 11.41
C ARG A 725 -21.12 -30.74 10.30
N ALA A 726 -20.52 -29.57 10.56
CA ALA A 726 -19.59 -28.89 9.64
C ALA A 726 -18.41 -28.24 10.36
N ILE A 727 -17.16 -28.54 9.95
CA ILE A 727 -15.94 -28.16 10.69
C ILE A 727 -15.48 -26.76 10.34
N ILE A 728 -15.38 -25.87 11.33
CA ILE A 728 -14.76 -24.54 11.12
C ILE A 728 -13.26 -24.68 11.31
N ILE A 729 -12.84 -25.15 12.49
CA ILE A 729 -11.45 -25.45 12.81
C ILE A 729 -11.36 -26.57 13.84
N GLN A 730 -10.31 -27.37 13.73
CA GLN A 730 -10.02 -28.43 14.71
C GLN A 730 -8.53 -28.68 14.85
N GLN A 731 -8.13 -29.07 16.06
CA GLN A 731 -6.92 -29.82 16.33
C GLN A 731 -7.34 -31.27 16.56
N ARG A 732 -7.13 -32.12 15.55
CA ARG A 732 -7.64 -33.49 15.59
C ARG A 732 -6.73 -34.47 14.87
N SER A 733 -6.49 -35.62 15.50
CA SER A 733 -5.58 -36.64 14.96
C SER A 733 -6.15 -37.22 13.65
N PRO A 734 -5.39 -37.19 12.54
CA PRO A 734 -5.84 -37.77 11.27
C PRO A 734 -6.07 -39.28 11.35
N GLN A 735 -6.91 -39.81 10.47
CA GLN A 735 -7.27 -41.24 10.43
C GLN A 735 -6.06 -42.20 10.37
N SER A 736 -4.94 -41.78 9.79
CA SER A 736 -3.73 -42.58 9.60
C SER A 736 -2.73 -42.52 10.77
N SER A 737 -3.04 -41.78 11.84
CA SER A 737 -2.13 -41.55 12.96
C SER A 737 -2.14 -42.72 13.96
N THR A 738 -0.96 -43.28 14.25
CA THR A 738 -0.76 -44.35 15.24
C THR A 738 -0.40 -43.83 16.64
N THR A 739 -0.27 -42.50 16.81
CA THR A 739 0.20 -41.87 18.04
C THR A 739 -0.97 -41.27 18.83
N ASN A 740 -1.11 -41.68 20.10
CA ASN A 740 -2.00 -41.12 21.13
C ASN A 740 -3.53 -41.16 20.94
N GLY A 741 -4.08 -41.91 19.97
CA GLY A 741 -5.48 -42.37 19.97
C GLY A 741 -6.50 -41.37 20.54
N PHE A 742 -6.92 -40.39 19.74
CA PHE A 742 -7.98 -39.42 20.05
C PHE A 742 -7.75 -38.47 21.24
N ASN A 743 -6.59 -38.53 21.88
CA ASN A 743 -6.32 -37.76 23.09
C ASN A 743 -5.69 -36.39 22.78
N GLY A 744 -6.27 -35.31 23.31
CA GLY A 744 -5.69 -33.97 23.26
C GLY A 744 -6.19 -33.09 22.10
N GLU A 745 -7.51 -33.00 21.95
CA GLU A 745 -8.20 -32.39 20.81
C GLU A 745 -9.11 -31.23 21.21
N TYR A 746 -9.28 -30.28 20.29
CA TYR A 746 -10.37 -29.32 20.33
C TYR A 746 -11.05 -29.24 18.97
N LEU A 747 -12.34 -28.91 18.99
CA LEU A 747 -13.11 -28.65 17.79
C LEU A 747 -14.04 -27.46 17.99
N LEU A 748 -14.01 -26.55 17.02
CA LEU A 748 -15.05 -25.55 16.80
C LEU A 748 -15.73 -25.87 15.48
N TYR A 749 -17.02 -26.18 15.54
CA TYR A 749 -17.78 -26.68 14.40
C TYR A 749 -19.26 -26.28 14.52
N LEU A 750 -20.07 -26.59 13.51
CA LEU A 750 -21.51 -26.34 13.53
C LEU A 750 -22.27 -27.64 13.72
N VAL A 751 -23.32 -27.61 14.54
CA VAL A 751 -24.33 -28.67 14.69
C VAL A 751 -25.69 -28.04 14.43
N HIS A 752 -26.36 -28.45 13.35
CA HIS A 752 -27.64 -27.87 12.94
C HIS A 752 -27.60 -26.32 12.85
N GLY A 753 -26.51 -25.78 12.27
CA GLY A 753 -26.29 -24.34 12.12
C GLY A 753 -25.81 -23.61 13.38
N LYS A 754 -25.73 -24.28 14.54
CA LYS A 754 -25.28 -23.68 15.80
C LYS A 754 -23.78 -23.91 16.02
N PRO A 755 -22.99 -22.88 16.37
CA PRO A 755 -21.63 -23.05 16.84
C PRO A 755 -21.55 -24.04 18.01
N HIS A 756 -20.59 -24.94 17.94
CA HIS A 756 -20.42 -26.05 18.86
C HIS A 756 -18.95 -26.15 19.25
N PHE A 757 -18.68 -26.21 20.56
CA PHE A 757 -17.33 -26.27 21.11
C PHE A 757 -17.12 -27.55 21.90
N PHE A 758 -16.05 -28.27 21.54
CA PHE A 758 -15.68 -29.55 22.13
C PHE A 758 -14.20 -29.56 22.49
N VAL A 759 -13.88 -30.08 23.68
CA VAL A 759 -12.51 -30.28 24.16
C VAL A 759 -12.40 -31.66 24.79
N TYR A 760 -11.40 -32.44 24.38
CA TYR A 760 -11.14 -33.78 24.89
C TYR A 760 -9.66 -33.99 25.14
N GLY A 761 -9.32 -34.52 26.31
CA GLY A 761 -7.94 -34.77 26.68
C GLY A 761 -7.84 -35.59 27.96
N ASN A 762 -6.67 -36.16 28.21
CA ASN A 762 -6.45 -37.15 29.27
C ASN A 762 -7.55 -38.24 29.28
N SER A 763 -7.90 -38.74 28.10
CA SER A 763 -8.90 -39.79 27.88
C SER A 763 -10.32 -39.45 28.38
N ALA A 764 -10.67 -38.16 28.45
CA ALA A 764 -12.00 -37.73 28.85
C ALA A 764 -12.41 -36.40 28.20
N THR A 765 -13.71 -36.23 27.97
CA THR A 765 -14.30 -34.96 27.53
C THR A 765 -14.20 -33.92 28.66
N GLN A 766 -13.74 -32.71 28.35
CA GLN A 766 -13.80 -31.57 29.27
C GLN A 766 -15.19 -30.94 29.25
N PHE A 767 -15.65 -30.58 28.06
CA PHE A 767 -17.00 -30.09 27.78
C PHE A 767 -17.31 -30.30 26.28
N ASP A 768 -18.60 -30.36 25.99
CA ASP A 768 -19.20 -30.67 24.69
C ASP A 768 -20.57 -29.97 24.66
N PHE A 769 -20.68 -28.81 24.00
CA PHE A 769 -21.91 -28.01 24.03
C PHE A 769 -22.05 -27.07 22.81
N SER A 770 -23.31 -26.75 22.49
CA SER A 770 -23.69 -25.77 21.46
C SER A 770 -24.01 -24.39 22.03
N ALA A 771 -23.86 -23.38 21.19
CA ALA A 771 -24.50 -22.08 21.29
C ALA A 771 -26.03 -22.20 21.35
N SER A 772 -26.69 -21.16 21.87
CA SER A 772 -28.16 -21.07 21.93
C SER A 772 -28.78 -20.78 20.56
N SER A 773 -28.12 -19.96 19.74
CA SER A 773 -28.59 -19.50 18.42
C SER A 773 -27.83 -20.16 17.27
N ALA A 774 -28.48 -20.25 16.11
CA ALA A 774 -27.87 -20.69 14.85
C ALA A 774 -27.38 -19.47 14.04
N ILE A 775 -26.41 -19.69 13.15
CA ILE A 775 -25.76 -18.63 12.34
C ILE A 775 -25.86 -18.91 10.82
N ASN A 776 -26.81 -19.75 10.42
CA ASN A 776 -27.01 -20.18 9.03
C ASN A 776 -28.11 -19.38 8.33
N ASP A 777 -28.10 -18.06 8.48
CA ASP A 777 -29.02 -17.12 7.84
C ASP A 777 -28.47 -16.55 6.52
N GLY A 778 -27.25 -16.91 6.15
CA GLY A 778 -26.58 -16.39 4.97
C GLY A 778 -25.83 -15.09 5.21
N GLU A 779 -25.72 -14.62 6.45
CA GLU A 779 -24.93 -13.44 6.83
C GLU A 779 -23.62 -13.83 7.52
N TRP A 780 -22.71 -12.85 7.65
CA TRP A 780 -21.45 -13.04 8.37
C TRP A 780 -21.68 -12.88 9.87
N HIS A 781 -21.24 -13.86 10.64
CA HIS A 781 -21.21 -13.80 12.10
C HIS A 781 -19.78 -13.95 12.62
N HIS A 782 -19.46 -13.21 13.67
CA HIS A 782 -18.23 -13.41 14.42
C HIS A 782 -18.47 -14.41 15.54
N ILE A 783 -17.77 -15.54 15.53
CA ILE A 783 -17.86 -16.51 16.61
C ILE A 783 -16.54 -16.59 17.37
N VAL A 784 -16.65 -16.70 18.70
CA VAL A 784 -15.49 -16.89 19.57
C VAL A 784 -15.74 -18.06 20.50
N ALA A 785 -14.87 -19.07 20.45
CA ALA A 785 -14.82 -20.14 21.44
C ALA A 785 -13.68 -19.90 22.42
N VAL A 786 -14.00 -19.79 23.71
CA VAL A 786 -13.03 -19.52 24.78
C VAL A 786 -13.01 -20.68 25.75
N ARG A 787 -11.82 -21.20 26.06
CA ARG A 787 -11.59 -22.04 27.23
C ARG A 787 -10.79 -21.27 28.26
N ASP A 788 -11.39 -21.02 29.41
CA ASP A 788 -10.80 -20.28 30.51
C ASP A 788 -10.83 -21.11 31.78
N ASN A 789 -9.66 -21.61 32.21
CA ASN A 789 -9.46 -22.32 33.48
C ASN A 789 -10.47 -23.44 33.80
N GLY A 790 -11.01 -24.12 32.78
CA GLY A 790 -12.01 -25.19 32.98
C GLY A 790 -13.37 -24.90 32.35
N VAL A 791 -13.67 -23.62 32.12
CA VAL A 791 -14.96 -23.16 31.60
C VAL A 791 -14.86 -22.90 30.10
N GLY A 792 -15.72 -23.54 29.32
CA GLY A 792 -15.95 -23.24 27.91
C GLY A 792 -16.99 -22.15 27.75
N ARG A 793 -16.79 -21.20 26.83
CA ARG A 793 -17.75 -20.18 26.42
C ARG A 793 -17.80 -20.08 24.90
N ILE A 794 -18.98 -19.80 24.36
CA ILE A 794 -19.18 -19.46 22.95
C ILE A 794 -19.85 -18.10 22.88
N TYR A 795 -19.26 -17.20 22.12
CA TYR A 795 -19.82 -15.89 21.80
C TYR A 795 -20.22 -15.83 20.32
N ILE A 796 -21.30 -15.12 20.03
CA ILE A 796 -21.77 -14.81 18.68
C ILE A 796 -21.94 -13.29 18.63
N ASP A 797 -21.27 -12.64 17.68
CA ASP A 797 -21.32 -11.20 17.44
C ASP A 797 -21.03 -10.34 18.69
N GLY A 798 -20.09 -10.82 19.51
CA GLY A 798 -19.69 -10.17 20.77
C GLY A 798 -20.49 -10.59 21.99
N GLU A 799 -21.67 -11.17 21.80
CA GLU A 799 -22.58 -11.56 22.88
C GLU A 799 -22.33 -13.00 23.33
N LEU A 800 -22.37 -13.25 24.65
CA LEU A 800 -22.22 -14.60 25.20
C LEU A 800 -23.45 -15.45 24.85
N SER A 801 -23.27 -16.46 24.01
CA SER A 801 -24.35 -17.34 23.57
C SER A 801 -24.55 -18.55 24.49
N ALA A 802 -23.46 -19.17 24.95
CA ALA A 802 -23.50 -20.34 25.84
C ALA A 802 -22.22 -20.49 26.67
N SER A 803 -22.32 -21.20 27.80
CA SER A 803 -21.16 -21.59 28.61
C SER A 803 -21.36 -22.96 29.25
N LYS A 804 -20.25 -23.65 29.52
CA LYS A 804 -20.23 -24.95 30.20
C LYS A 804 -18.96 -25.11 31.02
N SER A 805 -19.10 -25.42 32.30
CA SER A 805 -17.97 -25.76 33.17
C SER A 805 -17.58 -27.23 33.01
N GLY A 806 -16.31 -27.49 32.77
CA GLY A 806 -15.69 -28.80 32.99
C GLY A 806 -15.07 -28.87 34.39
N THR A 807 -15.18 -30.01 35.06
CA THR A 807 -14.67 -30.18 36.44
C THR A 807 -13.16 -30.36 36.51
N VAL A 808 -12.49 -30.66 35.39
CA VAL A 808 -11.05 -30.86 35.28
C VAL A 808 -10.56 -30.27 33.95
N VAL A 809 -9.52 -29.43 33.98
CA VAL A 809 -8.85 -28.93 32.77
C VAL A 809 -8.12 -30.08 32.10
N ARG A 810 -8.42 -30.34 30.82
CA ARG A 810 -7.82 -31.43 30.06
C ARG A 810 -6.64 -30.90 29.21
N SER A 811 -5.54 -31.63 29.20
CA SER A 811 -4.38 -31.36 28.36
C SER A 811 -4.68 -31.65 26.89
N LEU A 812 -4.12 -30.85 26.00
CA LEU A 812 -4.17 -31.04 24.56
C LEU A 812 -2.82 -31.55 24.04
N ASP A 813 -2.79 -32.09 22.83
CA ASP A 813 -1.57 -32.62 22.23
C ASP A 813 -1.12 -31.72 21.07
N ALA A 814 -0.09 -30.91 21.33
CA ALA A 814 0.46 -29.96 20.36
C ALA A 814 1.16 -30.63 19.15
N SER A 815 1.28 -31.97 19.14
CA SER A 815 1.77 -32.72 17.97
C SER A 815 0.66 -33.05 16.97
N ILE A 816 -0.60 -32.81 17.32
CA ILE A 816 -1.75 -33.08 16.46
C ILE A 816 -1.97 -31.92 15.49
N PRO A 817 -2.05 -32.15 14.17
CA PRO A 817 -2.24 -31.08 13.20
C PRO A 817 -3.61 -30.39 13.30
N VAL A 818 -3.64 -29.13 12.85
CA VAL A 818 -4.84 -28.30 12.78
C VAL A 818 -5.34 -28.19 11.34
N PHE A 819 -6.67 -28.21 11.17
CA PHE A 819 -7.33 -28.09 9.86
C PHE A 819 -8.49 -27.10 9.91
N LEU A 820 -8.71 -26.40 8.80
CA LEU A 820 -9.95 -25.67 8.53
C LEU A 820 -10.82 -26.46 7.56
N GLY A 821 -12.14 -26.42 7.77
CA GLY A 821 -13.13 -26.86 6.78
C GLY A 821 -13.35 -28.38 6.67
N TRP A 822 -12.61 -29.22 7.40
CA TRP A 822 -12.64 -30.68 7.20
C TRP A 822 -12.39 -31.49 8.49
N ASP A 823 -13.13 -32.59 8.69
CA ASP A 823 -12.87 -33.58 9.75
C ASP A 823 -11.78 -34.57 9.32
N SER A 824 -10.56 -34.38 9.82
CA SER A 824 -9.36 -35.12 9.45
C SER A 824 -9.35 -36.56 9.94
N ARG A 825 -10.18 -36.86 10.94
CA ARG A 825 -10.29 -38.20 11.50
C ARG A 825 -11.22 -39.08 10.67
N SER A 826 -12.43 -38.58 10.39
CA SER A 826 -13.47 -39.39 9.77
C SER A 826 -13.51 -39.23 8.26
N GLY A 827 -12.99 -38.12 7.73
CA GLY A 827 -13.12 -37.77 6.32
C GLY A 827 -14.54 -37.42 5.89
N ASN A 828 -15.52 -37.41 6.80
CA ASN A 828 -16.94 -37.44 6.46
C ASN A 828 -17.70 -36.12 6.73
N SER A 829 -17.03 -35.10 7.26
CA SER A 829 -17.66 -33.80 7.54
C SER A 829 -16.83 -32.67 6.95
N PHE A 830 -17.47 -31.87 6.11
CA PHE A 830 -16.88 -30.73 5.42
C PHE A 830 -17.68 -29.47 5.73
N PHE A 831 -17.02 -28.33 5.58
CA PHE A 831 -17.65 -27.03 5.68
C PHE A 831 -18.15 -26.57 4.31
N THR A 832 -19.38 -26.05 4.31
CA THR A 832 -19.96 -25.35 3.16
C THR A 832 -20.35 -23.95 3.64
N GLY A 833 -19.67 -22.94 3.11
CA GLY A 833 -19.77 -21.56 3.58
C GLY A 833 -18.45 -20.82 3.43
N SER A 834 -18.34 -19.61 3.99
CA SER A 834 -17.14 -18.79 3.93
C SER A 834 -16.52 -18.58 5.31
N LEU A 835 -15.18 -18.61 5.39
CA LEU A 835 -14.41 -18.27 6.59
C LEU A 835 -13.53 -17.06 6.32
N LYS A 836 -13.30 -16.22 7.34
CA LYS A 836 -12.41 -15.06 7.29
C LYS A 836 -11.80 -14.77 8.67
N GLY A 837 -10.61 -14.18 8.70
CA GLY A 837 -10.00 -13.67 9.94
C GLY A 837 -9.87 -14.71 11.06
N VAL A 838 -9.53 -15.96 10.74
CA VAL A 838 -9.44 -17.03 11.73
C VAL A 838 -8.20 -16.82 12.62
N LYS A 839 -8.37 -16.76 13.94
CA LYS A 839 -7.30 -16.58 14.92
C LYS A 839 -7.32 -17.67 15.98
N ILE A 840 -6.14 -18.05 16.46
CA ILE A 840 -5.96 -18.86 17.65
C ILE A 840 -5.13 -18.06 18.64
N TYR A 841 -5.58 -17.99 19.88
CA TYR A 841 -4.82 -17.45 20.99
C TYR A 841 -4.53 -18.52 22.04
N ASN A 842 -3.33 -18.53 22.63
CA ASN A 842 -2.96 -19.39 23.77
C ASN A 842 -3.38 -18.78 25.12
N GLN A 843 -4.36 -17.87 25.11
CA GLN A 843 -4.99 -17.22 26.26
C GLN A 843 -6.51 -17.11 26.07
N ALA A 844 -7.23 -16.89 27.16
CA ALA A 844 -8.66 -16.58 27.13
C ALA A 844 -8.87 -15.11 26.72
N VAL A 845 -9.04 -14.89 25.41
CA VAL A 845 -9.38 -13.57 24.85
C VAL A 845 -10.87 -13.56 24.54
N ALA A 846 -11.63 -12.77 25.29
CA ALA A 846 -13.04 -12.50 25.00
C ALA A 846 -13.17 -11.62 23.74
N PRO A 847 -14.30 -11.66 23.02
CA PRO A 847 -14.47 -10.81 21.84
C PRO A 847 -14.44 -9.32 22.22
N ASN A 848 -13.64 -8.53 21.49
CA ASN A 848 -13.92 -7.12 21.27
C ASN A 848 -14.56 -7.01 19.88
N PHE A 849 -15.87 -7.26 19.80
CA PHE A 849 -16.59 -7.40 18.53
C PHE A 849 -16.43 -6.17 17.63
N GLU A 850 -16.44 -4.98 18.21
CA GLU A 850 -16.22 -3.74 17.46
C GLU A 850 -14.81 -3.69 16.84
N ALA A 851 -13.75 -4.05 17.59
CA ALA A 851 -12.40 -4.14 17.04
C ALA A 851 -12.26 -5.23 15.97
N GLU A 852 -12.88 -6.40 16.15
CA GLU A 852 -12.85 -7.50 15.18
C GLU A 852 -13.70 -7.21 13.93
N ARG A 853 -14.85 -6.56 14.06
CA ARG A 853 -15.70 -6.08 12.95
C ARG A 853 -14.96 -5.03 12.12
N ASN A 854 -14.19 -4.18 12.77
CA ASN A 854 -13.36 -3.18 12.09
C ASN A 854 -12.22 -3.84 11.29
N THR A 855 -11.65 -4.95 11.76
CA THR A 855 -10.70 -5.76 10.94
C THR A 855 -11.36 -6.49 9.77
N MET A 856 -12.66 -6.81 9.87
CA MET A 856 -13.44 -7.47 8.82
C MET A 856 -13.71 -6.55 7.62
N LEU A 857 -14.07 -5.29 7.89
CA LEU A 857 -14.41 -4.27 6.89
C LEU A 857 -13.20 -3.79 6.06
N LEU A 858 -11.97 -4.03 6.56
CA LEU A 858 -10.73 -3.66 5.88
C LEU A 858 -10.27 -4.65 4.83
N ALA A 859 -10.65 -5.92 4.96
CA ALA A 859 -10.35 -6.93 3.96
C ALA A 859 -11.38 -6.96 2.82
N SER A 860 -12.49 -6.22 2.94
CA SER A 860 -13.55 -6.04 1.93
C SER A 860 -13.47 -4.73 1.14
N ALA A 861 -12.33 -4.02 1.17
CA ALA A 861 -12.11 -2.73 0.50
C ALA A 861 -11.03 -2.74 -0.58
#